data_AF-A0A352LYZ6-F1
#
_entry.id   AF-A0A352LYZ6-F1
#
_cell.length_a   1.000
_cell.length_b   1.000
_cell.length_c   1.000
_cell.angle_alpha   90.00
_cell.angle_beta   90.00
_cell.angle_gamma   90.00
#
_symmetry.space_group_name_H-M   'P 1'
#
loop_
_entity.id
_entity.type
_entity.pdbx_description
1 polymer ?
#
loop_
_entity_poly.entity_id
_entity_poly.type
_entity_poly.pdbx_seq_one_letter_code
_entity_poly.pdbx_strand_id
1 'polypeptide(L)'
;ASSPVNTPNANINFNGVAVDTAFLPEDAIDGKITSIISKASSKIRVIAGEFKNSLMIDNIIGRKSSVSDISALFEYGAAADSKEEFEKFRRAGIYAVYNRGFTKLSMSAMVVDNQYVMLFGAGKSKNNASEADSSFITINSSTVASAFNAFFDSAMQKNTFDITLTGQVLNSSNKLPLDNTRVWFQNLNASAYTDHLGWYELKGELPAEFIVTAEREYYYSKDIIFLKKNGRRLDFLLDHIISYNSLSGFIIDKTTRSPISGCGLVAVYIEQGTGTRTFIRTSTNEKGFFSFKALPLGNMDIEISHPNYQKRIEEGYTIVSGAPISLGNPITLETNYIITAYPNPVFEDNFLINIKDSKVTAEIPYVSIKQNNYIEIPVAMRIAAAADMKNIYVGNYIVKKGYYGAARINVNGGMSYKDVNIDFLQAYKKYTYSAPARGVSLAIAENAVRRSGYLTVSDGGAAGAYPFNGGELRPVGSVQAVDVAFSRGLAIAADGGSEMSIIEMGVDSGAYKLAVSGASGGRPHIYRYDADGGGTWKMLETAVYESAATGSGEVKLKASLNEGGKYGVFCDNIPPRIEKVILKSGRLIITLKDEGSGLNDKSLSIFSEKRPAEGNFMASVESGEARSAREREFIIGGAQALAEDGYNLCVSDNSGNYSLTPVSKISRLAVKSKEERVEVYPNPCRAFAKFRIRNAAADQVTISVYDSSGGKLLDVCDNHQLMSDDAEVIFNLNSLDAYGAKNAKAANTVLIYKVKFASGAERTGKLAVIK
;
A
#
# COMPACT_ATOMS: atom_id res chain seq x y z
N ALA A 1 -61.43 -14.35 11.49
CA ALA A 1 -61.54 -14.79 10.08
C ALA A 1 -60.90 -16.17 10.00
N SER A 2 -61.50 -17.10 9.24
CA SER A 2 -61.12 -18.51 9.15
C SER A 2 -59.72 -18.70 8.55
N SER A 3 -58.80 -19.31 9.30
CA SER A 3 -57.46 -19.60 8.80
C SER A 3 -57.54 -20.48 7.53
N PRO A 4 -56.73 -20.21 6.49
CA PRO A 4 -56.69 -21.01 5.26
C PRO A 4 -56.42 -22.50 5.49
N VAL A 5 -55.69 -22.88 6.55
CA VAL A 5 -55.53 -24.29 6.97
C VAL A 5 -56.86 -24.98 7.32
N ASN A 6 -57.91 -24.22 7.64
CA ASN A 6 -59.25 -24.76 7.91
C ASN A 6 -60.14 -24.85 6.65
N THR A 7 -59.59 -24.62 5.46
CA THR A 7 -60.31 -24.82 4.19
C THR A 7 -60.34 -26.29 3.77
N PRO A 8 -61.34 -26.72 2.99
CA PRO A 8 -61.37 -28.08 2.44
C PRO A 8 -60.11 -28.37 1.61
N ASN A 9 -59.39 -29.44 1.98
CA ASN A 9 -58.16 -29.91 1.33
C ASN A 9 -56.88 -29.05 1.57
N ALA A 10 -56.71 -28.42 2.74
CA ALA A 10 -55.45 -27.72 3.09
C ALA A 10 -54.19 -28.60 3.05
N ASN A 11 -54.38 -29.92 3.18
CA ASN A 11 -53.37 -30.95 2.96
C ASN A 11 -53.84 -31.83 1.79
N ILE A 12 -53.02 -31.94 0.75
CA ILE A 12 -53.31 -32.78 -0.42
C ILE A 12 -52.34 -33.95 -0.46
N ASN A 13 -52.84 -35.12 -0.83
CA ASN A 13 -52.00 -36.25 -1.18
C ASN A 13 -51.96 -36.34 -2.71
N PHE A 14 -50.84 -35.94 -3.30
CA PHE A 14 -50.65 -35.94 -4.74
C PHE A 14 -49.68 -37.06 -5.12
N ASN A 15 -50.15 -38.08 -5.84
CA ASN A 15 -49.36 -39.26 -6.21
C ASN A 15 -48.66 -39.95 -5.02
N GLY A 16 -49.32 -40.03 -3.85
CA GLY A 16 -48.75 -40.63 -2.65
C GLY A 16 -47.79 -39.72 -1.85
N VAL A 17 -47.59 -38.48 -2.31
CA VAL A 17 -46.82 -37.46 -1.61
C VAL A 17 -47.76 -36.53 -0.84
N ALA A 18 -47.57 -36.46 0.48
CA ALA A 18 -48.27 -35.48 1.30
C ALA A 18 -47.66 -34.09 1.07
N VAL A 19 -48.49 -33.15 0.62
CA VAL A 19 -48.17 -31.74 0.44
C VAL A 19 -49.10 -30.93 1.33
N ASP A 20 -48.50 -30.13 2.19
CA ASP A 20 -49.23 -29.25 3.08
C ASP A 20 -48.92 -27.79 2.75
N THR A 21 -49.94 -26.95 2.82
CA THR A 21 -49.79 -25.50 2.64
C THR A 21 -50.16 -24.74 3.91
N ALA A 22 -49.55 -23.58 4.11
CA ALA A 22 -49.92 -22.65 5.15
C ALA A 22 -49.60 -21.21 4.75
N PHE A 23 -50.34 -20.24 5.28
CA PHE A 23 -50.29 -18.84 4.91
C PHE A 23 -50.12 -17.96 6.16
N LEU A 24 -49.19 -17.02 6.10
CA LEU A 24 -49.05 -15.96 7.10
C LEU A 24 -49.85 -14.73 6.68
N PRO A 25 -50.40 -13.97 7.65
CA PRO A 25 -50.35 -14.21 9.10
C PRO A 25 -51.45 -15.14 9.65
N GLU A 26 -52.33 -15.67 8.79
CA GLU A 26 -53.56 -16.34 9.22
C GLU A 26 -53.34 -17.69 9.92
N ASP A 27 -52.30 -18.44 9.52
CA ASP A 27 -52.00 -19.76 10.05
C ASP A 27 -50.88 -19.73 11.11
N ALA A 28 -51.05 -20.52 12.18
CA ALA A 28 -50.05 -20.65 13.23
C ALA A 28 -48.89 -21.59 12.82
N ILE A 29 -48.06 -21.17 11.85
CA ILE A 29 -47.10 -22.07 11.19
C ILE A 29 -45.85 -22.41 12.02
N ASP A 30 -45.48 -21.56 12.98
CA ASP A 30 -44.25 -21.66 13.76
C ASP A 30 -44.11 -23.02 14.47
N GLY A 31 -45.22 -23.57 14.99
CA GLY A 31 -45.25 -24.90 15.61
C GLY A 31 -44.99 -26.04 14.62
N LYS A 32 -45.50 -25.92 13.39
CA LYS A 32 -45.29 -26.91 12.33
C LYS A 32 -43.85 -26.90 11.82
N ILE A 33 -43.31 -25.71 11.62
CA ILE A 33 -41.91 -25.49 11.25
C ILE A 33 -40.97 -26.13 12.30
N THR A 34 -41.20 -25.82 13.57
CA THR A 34 -40.41 -26.36 14.69
C THR A 34 -40.51 -27.88 14.76
N SER A 35 -41.71 -28.44 14.55
CA SER A 35 -41.92 -29.89 14.51
C SER A 35 -41.10 -30.57 13.41
N ILE A 36 -41.03 -30.00 12.21
CA ILE A 36 -40.25 -30.58 11.11
C ILE A 36 -38.76 -30.54 11.41
N ILE A 37 -38.23 -29.39 11.87
CA ILE A 37 -36.80 -29.25 12.22
C ILE A 37 -36.44 -30.20 13.37
N SER A 38 -37.32 -30.39 14.35
CA SER A 38 -37.07 -31.31 15.47
C SER A 38 -36.93 -32.78 15.06
N LYS A 39 -37.51 -33.18 13.92
CA LYS A 39 -37.43 -34.54 13.37
C LYS A 39 -36.10 -34.83 12.67
N ALA A 40 -35.29 -33.82 12.40
CA ALA A 40 -34.01 -33.96 11.72
C ALA A 40 -33.09 -34.90 12.48
N SER A 41 -32.63 -35.97 11.84
CA SER A 41 -31.79 -37.01 12.46
C SER A 41 -30.36 -37.01 11.93
N SER A 42 -30.16 -36.58 10.69
CA SER A 42 -28.89 -36.75 9.97
C SER A 42 -28.44 -35.50 9.21
N LYS A 43 -29.37 -34.76 8.59
CA LYS A 43 -29.05 -33.69 7.66
C LYS A 43 -30.05 -32.53 7.71
N ILE A 44 -29.56 -31.30 7.67
CA ILE A 44 -30.36 -30.09 7.41
C ILE A 44 -29.61 -29.25 6.37
N ARG A 45 -30.25 -28.97 5.23
CA ARG A 45 -29.72 -28.06 4.19
C ARG A 45 -30.61 -26.83 4.10
N VAL A 46 -30.00 -25.65 4.15
CA VAL A 46 -30.71 -24.36 4.00
C VAL A 46 -30.27 -23.67 2.73
N ILE A 47 -31.21 -23.34 1.85
CA ILE A 47 -31.01 -22.49 0.68
C ILE A 47 -31.76 -21.19 0.96
N ALA A 48 -31.06 -20.07 0.97
CA ALA A 48 -31.62 -18.80 1.43
C ALA A 48 -31.29 -17.67 0.45
N GLY A 49 -32.32 -17.18 -0.24
CA GLY A 49 -32.29 -15.84 -0.85
C GLY A 49 -32.47 -14.76 0.23
N GLU A 50 -33.50 -14.94 1.08
CA GLU A 50 -33.78 -14.14 2.28
C GLU A 50 -34.28 -15.09 3.39
N PHE A 51 -33.66 -15.04 4.57
CA PHE A 51 -33.96 -15.97 5.66
C PHE A 51 -34.12 -15.24 7.00
N LYS A 52 -35.27 -14.62 7.25
CA LYS A 52 -35.51 -13.74 8.42
C LYS A 52 -36.31 -14.38 9.56
N ASN A 53 -36.64 -15.66 9.48
CA ASN A 53 -37.35 -16.36 10.56
C ASN A 53 -36.38 -16.74 11.69
N SER A 54 -36.34 -15.93 12.76
CA SER A 54 -35.49 -16.16 13.95
C SER A 54 -35.74 -17.50 14.63
N LEU A 55 -37.01 -17.90 14.78
CA LEU A 55 -37.38 -19.18 15.38
C LEU A 55 -36.79 -20.37 14.61
N MET A 56 -36.78 -20.29 13.28
CA MET A 56 -36.14 -21.31 12.44
C MET A 56 -34.63 -21.35 12.66
N ILE A 57 -33.99 -20.19 12.64
CA ILE A 57 -32.54 -20.06 12.84
C ILE A 57 -32.15 -20.69 14.19
N ASP A 58 -32.85 -20.32 15.26
CA ASP A 58 -32.57 -20.79 16.62
C ASP A 58 -32.80 -22.31 16.74
N ASN A 59 -33.86 -22.84 16.13
CA ASN A 59 -34.10 -24.28 16.12
C ASN A 59 -33.01 -25.03 15.34
N ILE A 60 -32.58 -24.54 14.17
CA ILE A 60 -31.51 -25.19 13.38
C ILE A 60 -30.19 -25.16 14.16
N ILE A 61 -29.82 -24.01 14.72
CA ILE A 61 -28.62 -23.84 15.56
C ILE A 61 -28.68 -24.77 16.76
N GLY A 62 -29.83 -24.86 17.44
CA GLY A 62 -30.04 -25.76 18.57
C GLY A 62 -29.88 -27.24 18.23
N ARG A 63 -30.07 -27.63 16.96
CA ARG A 63 -29.85 -29.02 16.49
C ARG A 63 -28.39 -29.34 16.18
N LYS A 64 -27.46 -28.38 16.18
CA LYS A 64 -26.07 -28.56 15.73
C LYS A 64 -25.30 -29.67 16.44
N SER A 65 -25.59 -29.94 17.71
CA SER A 65 -24.96 -31.04 18.47
C SER A 65 -25.57 -32.42 18.16
N SER A 66 -26.81 -32.47 17.69
CA SER A 66 -27.57 -33.70 17.44
C SER A 66 -27.63 -34.13 15.97
N VAL A 67 -27.35 -33.21 15.04
CA VAL A 67 -27.42 -33.46 13.60
C VAL A 67 -26.02 -33.34 13.00
N SER A 68 -25.54 -34.42 12.40
CA SER A 68 -24.17 -34.51 11.88
C SER A 68 -23.88 -33.55 10.73
N ASP A 69 -24.86 -33.29 9.86
CA ASP A 69 -24.65 -32.52 8.62
C ASP A 69 -25.64 -31.36 8.49
N ILE A 70 -25.29 -30.22 9.07
CA ILE A 70 -26.01 -28.96 8.86
C ILE A 70 -25.16 -28.08 7.95
N SER A 71 -25.73 -27.59 6.85
CA SER A 71 -25.08 -26.58 6.00
C SER A 71 -26.07 -25.61 5.39
N ALA A 72 -25.57 -24.42 5.06
CA ALA A 72 -26.38 -23.36 4.49
C ALA A 72 -25.71 -22.69 3.29
N LEU A 73 -26.54 -22.30 2.32
CA LEU A 73 -26.17 -21.55 1.13
C LEU A 73 -26.99 -20.26 1.13
N PHE A 74 -26.32 -19.11 1.23
CA PHE A 74 -26.94 -17.79 1.27
C PHE A 74 -26.63 -17.00 0.00
N GLU A 75 -27.58 -16.22 -0.50
CA GLU A 75 -27.34 -15.33 -1.64
C GLU A 75 -26.30 -14.23 -1.28
N TYR A 76 -25.48 -13.84 -2.26
CA TYR A 76 -24.46 -12.79 -2.11
C TYR A 76 -24.80 -11.55 -2.93
N GLY A 77 -24.63 -10.35 -2.36
CA GLY A 77 -24.72 -9.09 -3.10
C GLY A 77 -25.46 -7.98 -2.36
N ALA A 78 -25.54 -6.78 -2.95
CA ALA A 78 -26.15 -5.59 -2.35
C ALA A 78 -27.65 -5.72 -2.05
N ALA A 79 -28.34 -6.66 -2.72
CA ALA A 79 -29.74 -7.00 -2.46
C ALA A 79 -29.91 -8.19 -1.51
N ALA A 80 -28.83 -8.81 -1.03
CA ALA A 80 -28.90 -9.96 -0.13
C ALA A 80 -29.02 -9.49 1.32
N ASP A 81 -30.24 -9.56 1.86
CA ASP A 81 -30.56 -9.26 3.26
C ASP A 81 -30.34 -10.49 4.16
N SER A 82 -29.28 -11.26 3.94
CA SER A 82 -29.02 -12.50 4.70
C SER A 82 -27.65 -12.52 5.39
N LYS A 83 -26.97 -11.37 5.46
CA LYS A 83 -25.62 -11.27 6.05
C LYS A 83 -25.62 -11.64 7.53
N GLU A 84 -26.59 -11.13 8.28
CA GLU A 84 -26.67 -11.39 9.73
C GLU A 84 -26.88 -12.87 10.00
N GLU A 85 -27.73 -13.52 9.21
CA GLU A 85 -28.06 -14.93 9.36
C GLU A 85 -26.95 -15.86 8.91
N PHE A 86 -26.27 -15.51 7.81
CA PHE A 86 -25.01 -16.14 7.42
C PHE A 86 -24.01 -16.13 8.58
N GLU A 87 -23.82 -14.98 9.23
CA GLU A 87 -22.90 -14.89 10.37
C GLU A 87 -23.39 -15.66 11.60
N LYS A 88 -24.70 -15.67 11.89
CA LYS A 88 -25.28 -16.47 12.99
C LYS A 88 -24.98 -17.96 12.80
N PHE A 89 -25.16 -18.48 11.59
CA PHE A 89 -24.82 -19.87 11.25
C PHE A 89 -23.33 -20.14 11.46
N ARG A 90 -22.46 -19.27 10.96
CA ARG A 90 -21.00 -19.45 11.10
C ARG A 90 -20.52 -19.34 12.55
N ARG A 91 -21.09 -18.43 13.34
CA ARG A 91 -20.84 -18.32 14.79
C ARG A 91 -21.25 -19.58 15.54
N ALA A 92 -22.35 -20.23 15.12
CA ALA A 92 -22.80 -21.51 15.66
C ALA A 92 -21.96 -22.72 15.18
N GLY A 93 -20.89 -22.51 14.41
CA GLY A 93 -20.06 -23.60 13.88
C GLY A 93 -20.73 -24.37 12.74
N ILE A 94 -21.83 -23.86 12.17
CA ILE A 94 -22.48 -24.42 10.98
C ILE A 94 -21.72 -23.92 9.75
N TYR A 95 -21.43 -24.84 8.83
CA TYR A 95 -20.79 -24.48 7.58
C TYR A 95 -21.80 -23.75 6.69
N ALA A 96 -21.53 -22.48 6.40
CA ALA A 96 -22.36 -21.65 5.55
C ALA A 96 -21.50 -20.96 4.50
N VAL A 97 -21.98 -20.90 3.26
CA VAL A 97 -21.28 -20.27 2.15
C VAL A 97 -22.19 -19.28 1.43
N TYR A 98 -21.57 -18.31 0.78
CA TYR A 98 -22.24 -17.39 -0.11
C TYR A 98 -22.34 -17.97 -1.53
N ASN A 99 -23.49 -17.83 -2.15
CA ASN A 99 -23.71 -18.13 -3.55
C ASN A 99 -23.11 -17.01 -4.42
N ARG A 100 -21.95 -17.29 -5.01
CA ARG A 100 -21.22 -16.44 -5.95
C ARG A 100 -21.13 -17.03 -7.36
N GLY A 101 -21.28 -18.36 -7.48
CA GLY A 101 -21.06 -19.11 -8.74
C GLY A 101 -22.31 -19.58 -9.46
N PHE A 102 -23.51 -19.34 -8.92
CA PHE A 102 -24.79 -19.70 -9.55
C PHE A 102 -25.60 -18.45 -9.92
N THR A 103 -26.59 -18.59 -10.81
CA THR A 103 -27.62 -17.56 -10.98
C THR A 103 -28.29 -17.25 -9.65
N LYS A 104 -28.69 -15.99 -9.45
CA LYS A 104 -29.35 -15.49 -8.22
C LYS A 104 -30.33 -16.51 -7.63
N LEU A 105 -30.18 -16.82 -6.33
CA LEU A 105 -31.14 -17.65 -5.60
C LEU A 105 -32.45 -16.87 -5.39
N SER A 106 -33.40 -17.06 -6.29
CA SER A 106 -34.75 -16.50 -6.17
C SER A 106 -35.69 -17.34 -5.30
N MET A 107 -35.21 -18.47 -4.78
CA MET A 107 -35.94 -19.35 -3.88
C MET A 107 -35.25 -19.42 -2.53
N SER A 108 -36.06 -19.58 -1.48
CA SER A 108 -35.59 -20.07 -0.20
C SER A 108 -36.24 -21.42 0.05
N ALA A 109 -35.43 -22.39 0.48
CA ALA A 109 -35.87 -23.74 0.75
C ALA A 109 -35.07 -24.34 1.91
N MET A 110 -35.66 -25.31 2.59
CA MET A 110 -34.98 -26.13 3.58
C MET A 110 -35.27 -27.59 3.32
N VAL A 111 -34.22 -28.40 3.36
CA VAL A 111 -34.33 -29.86 3.28
C VAL A 111 -33.95 -30.43 4.62
N VAL A 112 -34.84 -31.25 5.19
CA VAL A 112 -34.60 -31.97 6.44
C VAL A 112 -34.53 -33.46 6.15
N ASP A 113 -33.39 -34.04 6.50
CA ASP A 113 -32.94 -35.38 6.12
C ASP A 113 -33.05 -35.59 4.60
N ASN A 114 -33.49 -36.77 4.16
CA ASN A 114 -33.82 -37.04 2.78
C ASN A 114 -35.33 -37.27 2.62
N GLN A 115 -36.15 -36.47 3.33
CA GLN A 115 -37.58 -36.71 3.42
C GLN A 115 -38.43 -35.44 3.30
N TYR A 116 -38.12 -34.39 4.05
CA TYR A 116 -38.97 -33.20 4.10
C TYR A 116 -38.33 -32.05 3.33
N VAL A 117 -39.10 -31.40 2.47
CA VAL A 117 -38.74 -30.14 1.81
C VAL A 117 -39.71 -29.05 2.24
N MET A 118 -39.18 -27.93 2.69
CA MET A 118 -39.95 -26.74 3.03
C MET A 118 -39.60 -25.63 2.05
N LEU A 119 -40.61 -25.05 1.41
CA LEU A 119 -40.47 -23.94 0.47
C LEU A 119 -41.11 -22.68 1.04
N PHE A 120 -40.45 -21.55 0.82
CA PHE A 120 -40.88 -20.25 1.33
C PHE A 120 -41.34 -19.33 0.19
N GLY A 121 -42.55 -18.81 0.33
CA GLY A 121 -43.19 -17.89 -0.62
C GLY A 121 -42.38 -16.64 -0.85
N ALA A 122 -42.35 -16.17 -2.11
CA ALA A 122 -41.52 -15.04 -2.54
C ALA A 122 -40.03 -15.14 -2.16
N GLY A 123 -39.53 -16.33 -1.81
CA GLY A 123 -38.16 -16.53 -1.35
C GLY A 123 -37.87 -15.99 0.06
N LYS A 124 -38.89 -15.71 0.88
CA LYS A 124 -38.73 -15.06 2.19
C LYS A 124 -39.19 -15.98 3.32
N SER A 125 -38.27 -16.40 4.20
CA SER A 125 -38.66 -17.03 5.46
C SER A 125 -39.05 -15.96 6.48
N LYS A 126 -40.33 -15.92 6.86
CA LYS A 126 -40.88 -15.01 7.87
C LYS A 126 -41.53 -15.82 9.00
N ASN A 127 -41.71 -15.20 10.17
CA ASN A 127 -42.40 -15.82 11.31
C ASN A 127 -43.79 -15.19 11.52
N ASN A 128 -44.61 -15.78 12.38
CA ASN A 128 -45.95 -15.27 12.70
C ASN A 128 -45.93 -13.85 13.26
N ALA A 129 -44.84 -13.47 13.95
CA ALA A 129 -44.70 -12.15 14.57
C ALA A 129 -44.51 -11.00 13.56
N SER A 130 -44.24 -11.29 12.28
CA SER A 130 -43.98 -10.27 11.26
C SER A 130 -45.24 -9.63 10.67
N GLU A 131 -46.44 -10.20 10.93
CA GLU A 131 -47.73 -9.82 10.32
C GLU A 131 -47.76 -9.74 8.79
N ALA A 132 -46.69 -10.20 8.11
CA ALA A 132 -46.53 -9.99 6.69
C ALA A 132 -46.96 -11.22 5.87
N ASP A 133 -47.67 -10.96 4.78
CA ASP A 133 -48.14 -11.99 3.85
C ASP A 133 -46.99 -12.87 3.35
N SER A 134 -47.12 -14.17 3.59
CA SER A 134 -46.18 -15.18 3.09
C SER A 134 -46.87 -16.55 2.99
N SER A 135 -46.29 -17.45 2.19
CA SER A 135 -46.81 -18.80 1.99
C SER A 135 -45.74 -19.84 2.28
N PHE A 136 -46.13 -20.98 2.85
CA PHE A 136 -45.26 -22.07 3.22
C PHE A 136 -45.80 -23.35 2.60
N ILE A 137 -44.92 -24.10 1.93
CA ILE A 137 -45.25 -25.41 1.39
C ILE A 137 -44.32 -26.42 2.02
N THR A 138 -44.88 -27.45 2.64
CA THR A 138 -44.12 -28.60 3.13
C THR A 138 -44.44 -29.79 2.25
N ILE A 139 -43.41 -30.45 1.73
CA ILE A 139 -43.50 -31.64 0.90
C ILE A 139 -42.83 -32.79 1.63
N ASN A 140 -43.57 -33.87 1.89
CA ASN A 140 -43.05 -35.08 2.51
C ASN A 140 -42.78 -36.14 1.43
N SER A 141 -41.60 -36.08 0.81
CA SER A 141 -41.19 -36.97 -0.29
C SER A 141 -39.68 -37.11 -0.38
N SER A 142 -39.20 -38.35 -0.32
CA SER A 142 -37.77 -38.65 -0.48
C SER A 142 -37.25 -38.35 -1.89
N THR A 143 -38.07 -38.54 -2.91
CA THR A 143 -37.73 -38.21 -4.31
C THR A 143 -37.52 -36.71 -4.49
N VAL A 144 -38.43 -35.88 -3.95
CA VAL A 144 -38.31 -34.42 -4.03
C VAL A 144 -37.13 -33.93 -3.18
N ALA A 145 -36.97 -34.45 -1.97
CA ALA A 145 -35.82 -34.12 -1.11
C ALA A 145 -34.48 -34.45 -1.76
N SER A 146 -34.40 -35.58 -2.46
CA SER A 146 -33.19 -35.98 -3.19
C SER A 146 -32.84 -35.00 -4.31
N ALA A 147 -33.83 -34.47 -5.03
CA ALA A 147 -33.61 -33.47 -6.08
C ALA A 147 -33.10 -32.13 -5.50
N PHE A 148 -33.67 -31.66 -4.39
CA PHE A 148 -33.19 -30.45 -3.71
C PHE A 148 -31.80 -30.64 -3.10
N ASN A 149 -31.50 -31.81 -2.53
CA ASN A 149 -30.16 -32.15 -2.06
C ASN A 149 -29.14 -32.12 -3.21
N ALA A 150 -29.46 -32.70 -4.37
CA ALA A 150 -28.59 -32.66 -5.54
C ALA A 150 -28.34 -31.22 -6.04
N PHE A 151 -29.37 -30.38 -6.06
CA PHE A 151 -29.22 -28.96 -6.39
C PHE A 151 -28.31 -28.25 -5.38
N PHE A 152 -28.56 -28.44 -4.08
CA PHE A 152 -27.75 -27.86 -3.00
C PHE A 152 -26.28 -28.28 -3.15
N ASP A 153 -26.00 -29.56 -3.31
CA ASP A 153 -24.65 -30.09 -3.44
C ASP A 153 -23.94 -29.52 -4.69
N SER A 154 -24.65 -29.37 -5.82
CA SER A 154 -24.11 -28.73 -7.03
C SER A 154 -23.79 -27.25 -6.82
N ALA A 155 -24.67 -26.52 -6.14
CA ALA A 155 -24.45 -25.11 -5.83
C ALA A 155 -23.30 -24.93 -4.82
N MET A 156 -23.22 -25.77 -3.79
CA MET A 156 -22.09 -25.81 -2.86
C MET A 156 -20.78 -26.10 -3.59
N GLN A 157 -20.75 -27.09 -4.48
CA GLN A 157 -19.55 -27.46 -5.23
C GLN A 157 -19.05 -26.29 -6.08
N LYS A 158 -19.92 -25.58 -6.79
CA LYS A 158 -19.53 -24.39 -7.58
C LYS A 158 -18.95 -23.26 -6.73
N ASN A 159 -19.43 -23.10 -5.51
CA ASN A 159 -18.94 -22.07 -4.59
C ASN A 159 -17.69 -22.49 -3.79
N THR A 160 -17.31 -23.77 -3.84
CA THR A 160 -16.21 -24.36 -3.05
C THR A 160 -15.23 -25.18 -3.88
N PHE A 161 -15.28 -25.06 -5.22
CA PHE A 161 -14.57 -25.94 -6.16
C PHE A 161 -13.06 -26.02 -5.86
N ASP A 162 -12.44 -24.88 -5.56
CA ASP A 162 -11.01 -24.80 -5.27
C ASP A 162 -10.66 -25.00 -3.78
N ILE A 163 -11.66 -25.09 -2.88
CA ILE A 163 -11.44 -25.12 -1.43
C ILE A 163 -11.17 -26.54 -0.97
N THR A 164 -9.94 -26.84 -0.61
CA THR A 164 -9.54 -28.16 -0.15
C THR A 164 -9.87 -28.49 1.30
N LEU A 165 -9.65 -27.55 2.20
CA LEU A 165 -9.83 -27.75 3.64
C LEU A 165 -10.46 -26.50 4.23
N THR A 166 -11.45 -26.70 5.08
CA THR A 166 -12.14 -25.65 5.82
C THR A 166 -12.11 -25.95 7.29
N GLY A 167 -12.38 -24.96 8.12
CA GLY A 167 -12.61 -25.20 9.52
C GLY A 167 -12.63 -23.92 10.32
N GLN A 168 -12.83 -24.07 11.62
CA GLN A 168 -12.84 -22.98 12.56
C GLN A 168 -11.72 -23.15 13.57
N VAL A 169 -11.05 -22.05 13.92
CA VAL A 169 -10.07 -22.00 14.99
C VAL A 169 -10.68 -21.26 16.16
N LEU A 170 -10.73 -21.93 17.31
CA LEU A 170 -11.33 -21.42 18.54
C LEU A 170 -10.31 -21.45 19.68
N ASN A 171 -10.52 -20.58 20.65
CA ASN A 171 -9.84 -20.65 21.93
C ASN A 171 -10.34 -21.88 22.69
N SER A 172 -9.42 -22.72 23.16
CA SER A 172 -9.75 -23.97 23.85
C SER A 172 -10.57 -23.75 25.13
N SER A 173 -10.33 -22.65 25.85
CA SER A 173 -10.89 -22.37 27.17
C SER A 173 -12.35 -21.88 27.12
N ASN A 174 -12.62 -20.88 26.28
CA ASN A 174 -13.92 -20.21 26.22
C ASN A 174 -14.69 -20.49 24.91
N LYS A 175 -14.10 -21.27 23.99
CA LYS A 175 -14.66 -21.61 22.68
C LYS A 175 -14.96 -20.40 21.79
N LEU A 176 -14.42 -19.22 22.12
CA LEU A 176 -14.57 -18.04 21.28
C LEU A 176 -13.69 -18.18 20.03
N PRO A 177 -14.19 -17.71 18.86
CA PRO A 177 -13.44 -17.78 17.62
C PRO A 177 -12.19 -16.90 17.63
N LEU A 178 -11.15 -17.39 16.96
CA LEU A 178 -9.85 -16.73 16.84
C LEU A 178 -9.63 -16.23 15.42
N ASP A 179 -9.79 -14.93 15.21
CA ASP A 179 -9.49 -14.21 13.97
C ASP A 179 -7.99 -14.10 13.61
N ASN A 180 -7.67 -13.90 12.34
CA ASN A 180 -6.29 -13.72 11.87
C ASN A 180 -5.30 -14.81 12.35
N THR A 181 -5.82 -16.01 12.64
CA THR A 181 -5.04 -17.20 12.97
C THR A 181 -4.56 -17.78 11.66
N ARG A 182 -3.24 -17.99 11.53
CA ARG A 182 -2.69 -18.58 10.33
C ARG A 182 -2.85 -20.10 10.40
N VAL A 183 -3.45 -20.68 9.38
CA VAL A 183 -3.54 -22.13 9.19
C VAL A 183 -2.79 -22.48 7.91
N TRP A 184 -1.82 -23.40 7.99
CA TRP A 184 -0.94 -23.67 6.86
C TRP A 184 -0.47 -25.13 6.81
N PHE A 185 -0.06 -25.55 5.61
CA PHE A 185 0.50 -26.88 5.37
C PHE A 185 2.02 -26.84 5.44
N GLN A 186 2.61 -27.71 6.26
CA GLN A 186 4.07 -27.76 6.38
C GLN A 186 4.78 -28.10 5.05
N ASN A 187 4.12 -28.83 4.15
CA ASN A 187 4.74 -29.39 2.95
C ASN A 187 4.35 -28.71 1.62
N LEU A 188 3.45 -27.71 1.61
CA LEU A 188 2.84 -27.21 0.36
C LEU A 188 2.94 -25.69 0.13
N ASN A 189 3.61 -24.93 1.00
CA ASN A 189 3.65 -23.46 0.92
C ASN A 189 2.26 -22.78 0.78
N ALA A 190 1.20 -23.44 1.21
CA ALA A 190 -0.15 -22.92 1.19
C ALA A 190 -0.60 -22.58 2.62
N SER A 191 -1.16 -21.38 2.78
CA SER A 191 -1.66 -20.87 4.06
C SER A 191 -2.93 -20.04 3.87
N ALA A 192 -3.79 -20.05 4.88
CA ALA A 192 -4.96 -19.21 4.99
C ALA A 192 -4.95 -18.52 6.35
N TYR A 193 -5.63 -17.39 6.45
CA TYR A 193 -5.90 -16.72 7.71
C TYR A 193 -7.36 -16.85 8.04
N THR A 194 -7.67 -17.04 9.32
CA THR A 194 -9.05 -17.05 9.77
C THR A 194 -9.68 -15.66 9.66
N ASP A 195 -10.96 -15.60 9.32
CA ASP A 195 -11.76 -14.37 9.36
C ASP A 195 -12.14 -13.98 10.80
N HIS A 196 -12.93 -12.90 10.96
CA HIS A 196 -13.39 -12.41 12.28
C HIS A 196 -14.25 -13.41 13.07
N LEU A 197 -14.73 -14.47 12.42
CA LEU A 197 -15.49 -15.55 13.04
C LEU A 197 -14.64 -16.82 13.23
N GLY A 198 -13.32 -16.71 13.06
CA GLY A 198 -12.37 -17.80 13.28
C GLY A 198 -12.36 -18.84 12.16
N TRP A 199 -13.02 -18.61 11.03
CA TRP A 199 -13.09 -19.58 9.95
C TRP A 199 -11.98 -19.39 8.93
N TYR A 200 -11.39 -20.49 8.47
CA TYR A 200 -10.40 -20.49 7.40
C TYR A 200 -10.86 -21.38 6.22
N GLU A 201 -10.35 -21.03 5.04
CA GLU A 201 -10.55 -21.78 3.79
C GLU A 201 -9.21 -21.91 3.08
N LEU A 202 -8.68 -23.13 3.02
CA LEU A 202 -7.44 -23.45 2.31
C LEU A 202 -7.79 -23.97 0.93
N LYS A 203 -7.23 -23.34 -0.10
CA LYS A 203 -7.38 -23.72 -1.50
C LYS A 203 -6.14 -24.45 -2.01
N GLY A 204 -6.30 -25.41 -2.93
CA GLY A 204 -5.19 -26.13 -3.53
C GLY A 204 -5.51 -27.60 -3.84
N GLU A 205 -4.48 -28.46 -3.86
CA GLU A 205 -4.65 -29.92 -3.89
C GLU A 205 -4.09 -30.51 -2.60
N LEU A 206 -4.90 -31.30 -1.89
CA LEU A 206 -4.45 -32.02 -0.69
C LEU A 206 -3.83 -33.37 -1.05
N PRO A 207 -2.63 -33.66 -0.53
CA PRO A 207 -2.09 -35.01 -0.53
C PRO A 207 -2.94 -35.92 0.38
N ALA A 208 -2.72 -37.24 0.31
CA ALA A 208 -3.52 -38.20 1.07
C ALA A 208 -3.37 -38.04 2.59
N GLU A 209 -2.18 -37.63 3.04
CA GLU A 209 -1.80 -37.39 4.42
C GLU A 209 -0.89 -36.16 4.49
N PHE A 210 -1.14 -35.27 5.46
CA PHE A 210 -0.35 -34.06 5.65
C PHE A 210 -0.51 -33.50 7.07
N ILE A 211 0.46 -32.68 7.48
CA ILE A 211 0.39 -31.94 8.75
C ILE A 211 -0.18 -30.54 8.46
N VAL A 212 -1.24 -30.20 9.19
CA VAL A 212 -1.82 -28.85 9.22
C VAL A 212 -1.46 -28.21 10.54
N THR A 213 -0.90 -27.01 10.48
CA THR A 213 -0.55 -26.21 11.64
C THR A 213 -1.47 -25.02 11.73
N ALA A 214 -2.04 -24.77 12.92
CA ALA A 214 -2.68 -23.51 13.26
C ALA A 214 -1.80 -22.73 14.26
N GLU A 215 -1.50 -21.48 13.96
CA GLU A 215 -0.65 -20.62 14.77
C GLU A 215 -1.24 -19.20 14.91
N ARG A 216 -1.22 -18.70 16.15
CA ARG A 216 -1.65 -17.33 16.49
C ARG A 216 -0.75 -16.78 17.58
N GLU A 217 -0.42 -15.49 17.48
CA GLU A 217 0.29 -14.77 18.52
C GLU A 217 -0.45 -14.87 19.87
N TYR A 218 0.28 -15.10 20.98
CA TYR A 218 -0.26 -15.36 22.33
C TYR A 218 -0.97 -16.71 22.52
N TYR A 219 -0.92 -17.62 21.54
CA TYR A 219 -1.48 -18.97 21.66
C TYR A 219 -0.42 -20.04 21.39
N TYR A 220 -0.59 -21.21 22.00
CA TYR A 220 0.19 -22.39 21.67
C TYR A 220 -0.21 -22.88 20.26
N SER A 221 0.76 -23.02 19.35
CA SER A 221 0.53 -23.58 18.02
C SER A 221 0.08 -25.04 18.12
N LYS A 222 -0.74 -25.50 17.19
CA LYS A 222 -1.17 -26.90 17.16
C LYS A 222 -0.97 -27.53 15.79
N ASP A 223 -0.30 -28.67 15.78
CA ASP A 223 -0.07 -29.51 14.60
C ASP A 223 -1.03 -30.70 14.63
N ILE A 224 -1.71 -30.97 13.50
CA ILE A 224 -2.60 -32.12 13.34
C ILE A 224 -2.24 -32.84 12.05
N ILE A 225 -1.99 -34.15 12.16
CA ILE A 225 -1.91 -35.04 11.00
C ILE A 225 -3.33 -35.25 10.49
N PHE A 226 -3.62 -34.77 9.30
CA PHE A 226 -4.92 -34.89 8.66
C PHE A 226 -4.85 -35.84 7.46
N LEU A 227 -5.79 -36.78 7.42
CA LEU A 227 -5.95 -37.69 6.29
C LEU A 227 -7.08 -37.17 5.41
N LYS A 228 -6.84 -37.01 4.11
CA LYS A 228 -7.85 -36.53 3.14
C LYS A 228 -9.16 -37.33 3.19
N LYS A 229 -9.08 -38.62 3.53
CA LYS A 229 -10.25 -39.51 3.71
C LYS A 229 -11.17 -39.10 4.86
N ASN A 230 -10.69 -38.31 5.82
CA ASN A 230 -11.45 -37.84 6.98
C ASN A 230 -12.37 -36.65 6.63
N GLY A 231 -12.32 -36.16 5.38
CA GLY A 231 -13.22 -35.13 4.86
C GLY A 231 -12.50 -33.82 4.50
N ARG A 232 -13.26 -32.73 4.45
CA ARG A 232 -12.81 -31.39 4.05
C ARG A 232 -12.93 -30.36 5.18
N ARG A 233 -13.16 -30.82 6.42
CA ARG A 233 -13.28 -29.96 7.61
C ARG A 233 -12.31 -30.37 8.71
N LEU A 234 -11.59 -29.40 9.27
CA LEU A 234 -10.69 -29.57 10.41
C LEU A 234 -10.76 -28.34 11.32
N ASP A 235 -11.35 -28.49 12.49
CA ASP A 235 -11.42 -27.40 13.48
C ASP A 235 -10.21 -27.48 14.44
N PHE A 236 -9.72 -26.32 14.87
CA PHE A 236 -8.62 -26.21 15.84
C PHE A 236 -9.09 -25.61 17.15
N LEU A 237 -8.57 -26.15 18.25
CA LEU A 237 -8.67 -25.57 19.59
C LEU A 237 -7.25 -25.17 20.01
N LEU A 238 -7.01 -23.87 20.16
CA LEU A 238 -5.72 -23.32 20.58
C LEU A 238 -5.79 -22.85 22.04
N ASP A 239 -4.78 -23.22 22.82
CA ASP A 239 -4.62 -22.82 24.21
C ASP A 239 -3.96 -21.44 24.29
N HIS A 240 -4.50 -20.55 25.13
CA HIS A 240 -3.92 -19.22 25.35
C HIS A 240 -2.72 -19.30 26.27
N ILE A 241 -1.64 -18.57 25.95
CA ILE A 241 -0.45 -18.48 26.79
C ILE A 241 -0.74 -17.48 27.91
N ILE A 242 -1.03 -17.98 29.12
CA ILE A 242 -1.43 -17.14 30.26
C ILE A 242 -0.24 -16.40 30.86
N SER A 243 0.94 -17.04 30.89
CA SER A 243 2.16 -16.49 31.46
C SER A 243 3.25 -16.49 30.42
N TYR A 244 3.68 -15.30 29.99
CA TYR A 244 4.68 -15.14 28.94
C TYR A 244 5.64 -13.99 29.23
N ASN A 245 6.77 -13.99 28.52
CA ASN A 245 7.64 -12.83 28.34
C ASN A 245 8.10 -12.75 26.87
N SER A 246 8.72 -11.65 26.48
CA SER A 246 9.29 -11.46 25.15
C SER A 246 10.79 -11.72 25.15
N LEU A 247 11.30 -12.23 24.02
CA LEU A 247 12.72 -12.46 23.77
C LEU A 247 13.09 -11.83 22.43
N SER A 248 14.15 -11.04 22.40
CA SER A 248 14.66 -10.44 21.18
C SER A 248 16.18 -10.53 21.09
N GLY A 249 16.70 -10.47 19.87
CA GLY A 249 18.13 -10.56 19.62
C GLY A 249 18.49 -10.38 18.16
N PHE A 250 19.77 -10.57 17.87
CA PHE A 250 20.32 -10.49 16.52
C PHE A 250 20.97 -11.82 16.14
N ILE A 251 20.86 -12.20 14.87
CA ILE A 251 21.58 -13.32 14.28
C ILE A 251 22.56 -12.79 13.24
N ILE A 252 23.81 -13.21 13.35
CA ILE A 252 24.91 -12.81 12.46
C ILE A 252 25.70 -14.02 11.97
N ASP A 253 26.42 -13.84 10.87
CA ASP A 253 27.36 -14.80 10.35
C ASP A 253 28.60 -14.91 11.26
N LYS A 254 29.02 -16.13 11.61
CA LYS A 254 30.17 -16.37 12.51
C LYS A 254 31.47 -15.77 11.95
N THR A 255 31.65 -15.81 10.63
CA THR A 255 32.88 -15.42 9.95
C THR A 255 32.84 -13.95 9.54
N THR A 256 31.79 -13.53 8.83
CA THR A 256 31.73 -12.17 8.25
C THR A 256 31.20 -11.13 9.23
N ARG A 257 30.58 -11.57 10.33
CA ARG A 257 29.86 -10.72 11.30
C ARG A 257 28.69 -9.93 10.71
N SER A 258 28.29 -10.22 9.46
CA SER A 258 27.15 -9.56 8.81
C SER A 258 25.82 -10.11 9.36
N PRO A 259 24.77 -9.28 9.44
CA PRO A 259 23.44 -9.72 9.86
C PRO A 259 22.85 -10.74 8.87
N ILE A 260 22.17 -11.76 9.38
CA ILE A 260 21.51 -12.79 8.57
C ILE A 260 20.00 -12.55 8.56
N SER A 261 19.48 -12.15 7.40
CA SER A 261 18.05 -11.98 7.15
C SER A 261 17.34 -13.32 6.87
N GLY A 262 16.06 -13.42 7.20
CA GLY A 262 15.23 -14.57 6.83
C GLY A 262 15.56 -15.88 7.55
N CYS A 263 16.30 -15.83 8.67
CA CYS A 263 16.42 -16.99 9.55
C CYS A 263 15.04 -17.32 10.12
N GLY A 264 14.60 -18.56 9.98
CA GLY A 264 13.42 -19.08 10.67
C GLY A 264 13.81 -19.53 12.07
N LEU A 265 13.20 -18.93 13.09
CA LEU A 265 13.37 -19.32 14.48
C LEU A 265 12.13 -20.05 14.97
N VAL A 266 12.34 -21.14 15.69
CA VAL A 266 11.30 -21.96 16.32
C VAL A 266 11.68 -22.18 17.78
N ALA A 267 10.97 -21.52 18.69
CA ALA A 267 11.05 -21.82 20.11
C ALA A 267 10.20 -23.07 20.40
N VAL A 268 10.87 -24.14 20.84
CA VAL A 268 10.27 -25.42 21.21
C VAL A 268 10.05 -25.42 22.71
N TYR A 269 8.79 -25.28 23.11
CA TYR A 269 8.37 -25.41 24.50
C TYR A 269 7.82 -26.81 24.73
N ILE A 270 8.35 -27.51 25.73
CA ILE A 270 7.82 -28.81 26.16
C ILE A 270 7.00 -28.59 27.42
N GLU A 271 5.69 -28.77 27.32
CA GLU A 271 4.80 -28.60 28.45
C GLU A 271 5.09 -29.69 29.51
N GLN A 272 5.38 -29.25 30.74
CA GLN A 272 5.64 -30.15 31.85
C GLN A 272 4.38 -30.94 32.21
N GLY A 273 4.48 -32.27 32.20
CA GLY A 273 3.39 -33.19 32.56
C GLY A 273 2.70 -33.84 31.36
N THR A 274 2.57 -33.16 30.22
CA THR A 274 1.99 -33.74 28.99
C THR A 274 3.05 -34.20 28.00
N GLY A 275 4.25 -33.60 28.03
CA GLY A 275 5.31 -33.85 27.05
C GLY A 275 5.00 -33.26 25.67
N THR A 276 3.93 -32.46 25.54
CA THR A 276 3.50 -31.87 24.28
C THR A 276 4.51 -30.80 23.86
N ARG A 277 5.05 -30.93 22.65
CA ARG A 277 5.93 -29.94 22.04
C ARG A 277 5.09 -28.87 21.35
N THR A 278 5.22 -27.63 21.80
CA THR A 278 4.67 -26.47 21.12
C THR A 278 5.77 -25.67 20.43
N PHE A 279 5.45 -25.13 19.26
CA PHE A 279 6.37 -24.39 18.42
C PHE A 279 5.91 -22.94 18.28
N ILE A 280 6.68 -22.00 18.82
CA ILE A 280 6.44 -20.57 18.61
C ILE A 280 7.46 -20.09 17.59
N ARG A 281 7.00 -19.43 16.54
CA ARG A 281 7.84 -19.10 15.38
C ARG A 281 8.00 -17.60 15.21
N THR A 282 9.19 -17.20 14.76
CA THR A 282 9.49 -15.83 14.30
C THR A 282 10.57 -15.90 13.23
N SER A 283 10.87 -14.78 12.58
CA SER A 283 11.94 -14.70 11.59
C SER A 283 12.79 -13.45 11.77
N THR A 284 14.05 -13.50 11.36
CA THR A 284 14.87 -12.29 11.32
C THR A 284 14.46 -11.36 10.19
N ASN A 285 14.53 -10.06 10.45
CA ASN A 285 14.42 -9.02 9.42
C ASN A 285 15.76 -8.81 8.68
N GLU A 286 15.80 -7.84 7.77
CA GLU A 286 16.99 -7.49 6.96
C GLU A 286 18.24 -7.13 7.79
N LYS A 287 18.06 -6.70 9.05
CA LYS A 287 19.14 -6.37 9.99
C LYS A 287 19.52 -7.55 10.88
N GLY A 288 19.01 -8.75 10.60
CA GLY A 288 19.23 -9.94 11.42
C GLY A 288 18.51 -9.90 12.78
N PHE A 289 17.63 -8.93 13.02
CA PHE A 289 16.90 -8.80 14.28
C PHE A 289 15.68 -9.71 14.29
N PHE A 290 15.48 -10.44 15.39
CA PHE A 290 14.27 -11.21 15.65
C PHE A 290 13.62 -10.79 16.98
N SER A 291 12.31 -11.02 17.09
CA SER A 291 11.58 -10.88 18.33
C SER A 291 10.48 -11.92 18.44
N PHE A 292 10.50 -12.66 19.54
CA PHE A 292 9.36 -13.40 20.05
C PHE A 292 8.61 -12.50 21.02
N LYS A 293 7.32 -12.28 20.77
CA LYS A 293 6.51 -11.37 21.59
C LYS A 293 5.90 -12.04 22.83
N ALA A 294 5.61 -13.34 22.73
CA ALA A 294 4.96 -14.09 23.79
C ALA A 294 5.51 -15.51 23.86
N LEU A 295 6.61 -15.70 24.57
CA LEU A 295 7.17 -17.00 24.92
C LEU A 295 6.67 -17.42 26.31
N PRO A 296 6.18 -18.66 26.49
CA PRO A 296 5.81 -19.20 27.79
C PRO A 296 6.95 -19.13 28.78
N LEU A 297 6.61 -18.94 30.07
CA LEU A 297 7.62 -19.03 31.12
C LEU A 297 8.13 -20.47 31.26
N GLY A 298 9.44 -20.62 31.48
CA GLY A 298 10.11 -21.91 31.63
C GLY A 298 11.27 -22.10 30.65
N ASN A 299 11.79 -23.33 30.59
CA ASN A 299 12.91 -23.68 29.71
C ASN A 299 12.40 -24.03 28.31
N MET A 300 13.11 -23.57 27.30
CA MET A 300 12.84 -23.88 25.91
C MET A 300 14.11 -23.94 25.09
N ASP A 301 14.05 -24.70 24.01
CA ASP A 301 15.10 -24.74 23.01
C ASP A 301 14.71 -23.82 21.86
N ILE A 302 15.64 -23.01 21.38
CA ILE A 302 15.41 -22.15 20.21
C ILE A 302 16.13 -22.77 19.03
N GLU A 303 15.36 -23.37 18.15
CA GLU A 303 15.87 -23.86 16.87
C GLU A 303 15.97 -22.71 15.88
N ILE A 304 17.12 -22.58 15.25
CA ILE A 304 17.42 -21.57 14.25
C ILE A 304 17.80 -22.28 12.96
N SER A 305 17.08 -21.95 11.89
CA SER A 305 17.24 -22.56 10.59
C SER A 305 17.33 -21.50 9.48
N HIS A 306 18.21 -21.75 8.52
CA HIS A 306 18.33 -20.97 7.30
C HIS A 306 18.88 -21.87 6.19
N PRO A 307 18.43 -21.77 4.92
CA PRO A 307 18.90 -22.65 3.84
C PRO A 307 20.42 -22.69 3.68
N ASN A 308 21.08 -21.53 3.76
CA ASN A 308 22.53 -21.37 3.56
C ASN A 308 23.40 -21.64 4.81
N TYR A 309 22.81 -21.78 5.99
CA TYR A 309 23.54 -21.93 7.25
C TYR A 309 23.26 -23.28 7.92
N GLN A 310 24.20 -23.71 8.75
CA GLN A 310 24.02 -24.87 9.60
C GLN A 310 22.91 -24.57 10.60
N LYS A 311 22.00 -25.54 10.76
CA LYS A 311 20.97 -25.49 11.79
C LYS A 311 21.65 -25.41 13.16
N ARG A 312 21.22 -24.47 13.99
CA ARG A 312 21.72 -24.27 15.35
C ARG A 312 20.56 -24.41 16.32
N ILE A 313 20.80 -25.09 17.43
CA ILE A 313 19.85 -25.22 18.52
C ILE A 313 20.48 -24.55 19.73
N GLU A 314 19.77 -23.55 20.24
CA GLU A 314 20.09 -22.86 21.48
C GLU A 314 19.30 -23.54 22.62
N GLU A 315 19.96 -24.49 23.30
CA GLU A 315 19.31 -25.34 24.30
C GLU A 315 19.13 -24.65 25.66
N GLY A 316 18.01 -24.93 26.33
CA GLY A 316 17.82 -24.60 27.74
C GLY A 316 17.68 -23.11 28.07
N TYR A 317 17.16 -22.30 27.14
CA TYR A 317 16.86 -20.89 27.42
C TYR A 317 15.72 -20.77 28.44
N THR A 318 16.00 -20.17 29.60
CA THR A 318 14.99 -19.93 30.64
C THR A 318 14.30 -18.59 30.41
N ILE A 319 13.00 -18.63 30.11
CA ILE A 319 12.14 -17.45 30.04
C ILE A 319 11.53 -17.22 31.42
N VAL A 320 11.88 -16.09 32.02
CA VAL A 320 11.39 -15.66 33.35
C VAL A 320 10.38 -14.53 33.22
N SER A 321 9.49 -14.39 34.20
CA SER A 321 8.57 -13.25 34.28
C SER A 321 9.34 -11.94 34.52
N GLY A 322 8.90 -10.84 33.90
CA GLY A 322 9.48 -9.52 34.16
C GLY A 322 9.59 -8.68 32.90
N ALA A 323 10.66 -7.88 32.82
CA ALA A 323 10.94 -7.05 31.65
C ALA A 323 11.27 -7.89 30.41
N PRO A 324 11.01 -7.37 29.19
CA PRO A 324 11.44 -7.97 27.94
C PRO A 324 12.91 -8.39 27.95
N ILE A 325 13.19 -9.62 27.53
CA ILE A 325 14.55 -10.15 27.46
C ILE A 325 15.16 -9.75 26.11
N SER A 326 16.29 -9.06 26.16
CA SER A 326 17.13 -8.80 24.98
C SER A 326 18.45 -9.54 25.13
N LEU A 327 18.80 -10.36 24.16
CA LEU A 327 20.10 -11.01 24.13
C LEU A 327 21.20 -9.95 24.00
N GLY A 328 22.13 -9.92 24.95
CA GLY A 328 23.24 -8.97 24.95
C GLY A 328 24.28 -9.24 23.86
N ASN A 329 24.40 -10.50 23.42
CA ASN A 329 25.29 -10.91 22.34
C ASN A 329 24.49 -11.50 21.17
N PRO A 330 24.89 -11.25 19.92
CA PRO A 330 24.24 -11.85 18.76
C PRO A 330 24.54 -13.36 18.69
N ILE A 331 23.54 -14.12 18.25
CA ILE A 331 23.70 -15.55 17.95
C ILE A 331 24.45 -15.67 16.62
N THR A 332 25.48 -16.53 16.57
CA THR A 332 26.30 -16.72 15.38
C THR A 332 25.92 -18.00 14.65
N LEU A 333 25.80 -17.96 13.32
CA LEU A 333 25.59 -19.17 12.51
C LEU A 333 26.82 -19.48 11.65
N GLU A 334 27.10 -20.77 11.47
CA GLU A 334 28.12 -21.29 10.55
C GLU A 334 27.52 -21.61 9.19
N THR A 335 28.28 -21.42 8.13
CA THR A 335 27.82 -21.68 6.76
C THR A 335 27.78 -23.19 6.48
N ASN A 336 26.91 -23.62 5.56
CA ASN A 336 26.92 -25.01 5.05
C ASN A 336 28.08 -25.26 4.06
N TYR A 337 28.80 -24.22 3.64
CA TYR A 337 29.74 -24.28 2.53
C TYR A 337 31.17 -23.99 2.96
N ILE A 338 32.11 -24.79 2.43
CA ILE A 338 33.55 -24.53 2.46
C ILE A 338 33.97 -24.07 1.05
N ILE A 339 34.54 -22.88 0.95
CA ILE A 339 34.94 -22.28 -0.33
C ILE A 339 36.48 -22.26 -0.41
N THR A 340 37.02 -22.73 -1.52
CA THR A 340 38.45 -22.68 -1.83
C THR A 340 38.63 -22.13 -3.24
N ALA A 341 39.64 -21.28 -3.46
CA ALA A 341 39.94 -20.70 -4.75
C ALA A 341 41.44 -20.72 -5.01
N TYR A 342 41.87 -21.08 -6.21
CA TYR A 342 43.27 -21.11 -6.60
C TYR A 342 43.47 -20.71 -8.07
N PRO A 343 44.63 -20.13 -8.43
CA PRO A 343 44.95 -19.81 -9.81
C PRO A 343 44.92 -21.05 -10.69
N ASN A 344 44.41 -20.91 -11.92
CA ASN A 344 44.40 -21.98 -12.90
C ASN A 344 45.82 -22.12 -13.49
N PRO A 345 46.48 -23.28 -13.35
CA PRO A 345 47.87 -23.45 -13.77
C PRO A 345 48.07 -23.44 -15.29
N VAL A 346 47.00 -23.49 -16.09
CA VAL A 346 47.04 -23.52 -17.56
C VAL A 346 46.64 -22.18 -18.18
N PHE A 347 45.80 -21.42 -17.49
CA PHE A 347 45.30 -20.13 -17.96
C PHE A 347 45.57 -19.08 -16.89
N GLU A 348 46.61 -18.28 -17.11
CA GLU A 348 47.13 -17.33 -16.13
C GLU A 348 46.07 -16.32 -15.65
N ASP A 349 45.07 -16.01 -16.48
CA ASP A 349 43.96 -15.09 -16.17
C ASP A 349 42.76 -15.75 -15.45
N ASN A 350 42.80 -17.05 -15.15
CA ASN A 350 41.66 -17.80 -14.62
C ASN A 350 41.89 -18.29 -13.18
N PHE A 351 40.81 -18.35 -12.40
CA PHE A 351 40.75 -18.99 -11.08
C PHE A 351 39.78 -20.16 -11.09
N LEU A 352 40.19 -21.24 -10.45
CA LEU A 352 39.33 -22.38 -10.13
C LEU A 352 38.73 -22.16 -8.74
N ILE A 353 37.41 -22.13 -8.67
CA ILE A 353 36.64 -22.03 -7.42
C ILE A 353 36.06 -23.40 -7.12
N ASN A 354 36.33 -23.89 -5.92
CA ASN A 354 35.79 -25.13 -5.40
C ASN A 354 34.92 -24.82 -4.18
N ILE A 355 33.66 -25.28 -4.22
CA ILE A 355 32.72 -25.20 -3.12
C ILE A 355 32.36 -26.60 -2.67
N LYS A 356 32.66 -26.92 -1.42
CA LYS A 356 32.21 -28.14 -0.78
C LYS A 356 30.99 -27.83 0.09
N ASP A 357 29.86 -28.46 -0.23
CA ASP A 357 28.64 -28.39 0.57
C ASP A 357 28.63 -29.52 1.62
N SER A 358 28.42 -29.16 2.89
CA SER A 358 28.34 -30.13 3.99
C SER A 358 27.00 -30.88 4.02
N LYS A 359 25.93 -30.36 3.39
CA LYS A 359 24.60 -30.99 3.36
C LYS A 359 24.39 -32.04 2.25
N VAL A 360 25.34 -32.17 1.31
CA VAL A 360 25.22 -33.04 0.12
C VAL A 360 23.87 -32.79 -0.60
N THR A 361 23.61 -31.53 -0.96
CA THR A 361 22.44 -31.20 -1.80
C THR A 361 22.72 -31.56 -3.26
N ALA A 362 21.69 -31.90 -4.04
CA ALA A 362 21.82 -32.12 -5.50
C ALA A 362 21.78 -30.81 -6.31
N GLU A 363 21.59 -29.68 -5.63
CA GLU A 363 21.37 -28.37 -6.23
C GLU A 363 22.71 -27.64 -6.40
N ILE A 364 23.00 -27.23 -7.63
CA ILE A 364 24.24 -26.51 -7.95
C ILE A 364 24.18 -25.12 -7.31
N PRO A 365 25.13 -24.73 -6.45
CA PRO A 365 25.12 -23.43 -5.78
C PRO A 365 25.31 -22.32 -6.81
N TYR A 366 24.53 -21.24 -6.67
CA TYR A 366 24.78 -20.00 -7.38
C TYR A 366 25.97 -19.30 -6.75
N VAL A 367 27.00 -19.02 -7.55
CA VAL A 367 28.22 -18.39 -7.08
C VAL A 367 28.44 -17.12 -7.86
N SER A 368 28.85 -16.08 -7.17
CA SER A 368 29.18 -14.81 -7.76
C SER A 368 30.43 -14.25 -7.11
N ILE A 369 31.29 -13.60 -7.89
CA ILE A 369 32.48 -12.94 -7.37
C ILE A 369 32.30 -11.44 -7.50
N LYS A 370 32.48 -10.72 -6.38
CA LYS A 370 32.58 -9.28 -6.35
C LYS A 370 34.04 -8.86 -6.21
N GLN A 371 34.53 -8.13 -7.20
CA GLN A 371 35.87 -7.54 -7.20
C GLN A 371 35.76 -6.07 -6.74
N ASN A 372 36.07 -5.73 -5.48
CA ASN A 372 35.91 -4.35 -4.95
C ASN A 372 34.52 -3.72 -5.28
N ASN A 373 34.49 -2.60 -6.02
CA ASN A 373 33.31 -1.87 -6.48
C ASN A 373 32.78 -2.34 -7.87
N TYR A 374 33.35 -3.41 -8.44
CA TYR A 374 32.84 -3.97 -9.70
C TYR A 374 31.56 -4.79 -9.47
N ILE A 375 30.79 -4.93 -10.55
CA ILE A 375 29.56 -5.74 -10.61
C ILE A 375 29.87 -7.16 -10.17
N GLU A 376 28.95 -7.75 -9.42
CA GLU A 376 29.00 -9.16 -9.02
C GLU A 376 28.93 -10.04 -10.27
N ILE A 377 29.99 -10.80 -10.53
CA ILE A 377 30.08 -11.65 -11.72
C ILE A 377 29.62 -13.05 -11.36
N PRO A 378 28.55 -13.58 -11.96
CA PRO A 378 28.16 -14.96 -11.75
C PRO A 378 29.25 -15.90 -12.28
N VAL A 379 29.57 -16.92 -11.49
CA VAL A 379 30.48 -18.00 -11.86
C VAL A 379 29.63 -19.22 -12.17
N ALA A 380 29.77 -19.73 -13.39
CA ALA A 380 29.12 -20.97 -13.77
C ALA A 380 29.74 -22.14 -13.02
N MET A 381 28.98 -22.73 -12.10
CA MET A 381 29.39 -23.88 -11.30
C MET A 381 28.91 -25.19 -11.94
N ARG A 382 29.67 -26.26 -11.75
CA ARG A 382 29.32 -27.63 -12.15
C ARG A 382 29.76 -28.65 -11.10
N ILE A 383 29.11 -29.79 -11.04
CA ILE A 383 29.51 -30.89 -10.16
C ILE A 383 30.86 -31.45 -10.62
N ALA A 384 31.79 -31.71 -9.68
CA ALA A 384 33.06 -32.34 -9.99
C ALA A 384 32.83 -33.75 -10.58
N ALA A 385 33.47 -34.06 -11.72
CA ALA A 385 33.16 -35.25 -12.52
C ALA A 385 33.57 -36.61 -11.91
N ALA A 386 34.09 -36.65 -10.67
CA ALA A 386 34.48 -37.91 -10.02
C ALA A 386 33.33 -38.48 -9.17
N ALA A 387 33.13 -39.80 -9.24
CA ALA A 387 32.06 -40.52 -8.53
C ALA A 387 32.07 -40.32 -7.00
N ASP A 388 33.22 -39.92 -6.45
CA ASP A 388 33.48 -39.78 -5.00
C ASP A 388 33.30 -38.34 -4.50
N MET A 389 33.01 -37.37 -5.39
CA MET A 389 32.99 -35.92 -5.12
C MET A 389 31.60 -35.29 -5.30
N LYS A 390 30.52 -36.00 -4.96
CA LYS A 390 29.12 -35.58 -5.18
C LYS A 390 28.67 -34.30 -4.46
N ASN A 391 29.51 -33.73 -3.61
CA ASN A 391 29.25 -32.49 -2.87
C ASN A 391 30.30 -31.39 -3.13
N ILE A 392 31.12 -31.55 -4.17
CA ILE A 392 32.10 -30.55 -4.58
C ILE A 392 31.67 -29.96 -5.93
N TYR A 393 31.48 -28.65 -5.92
CA TYR A 393 31.13 -27.85 -7.08
C TYR A 393 32.34 -27.06 -7.53
N VAL A 394 32.64 -27.09 -8.82
CA VAL A 394 33.78 -26.40 -9.42
C VAL A 394 33.31 -25.36 -10.43
N GLY A 395 33.91 -24.18 -10.41
CA GLY A 395 33.64 -23.10 -11.35
C GLY A 395 34.94 -22.48 -11.84
N ASN A 396 34.91 -21.96 -13.07
CA ASN A 396 36.04 -21.22 -13.62
C ASN A 396 35.68 -19.74 -13.69
N TYR A 397 36.52 -18.90 -13.11
CA TYR A 397 36.35 -17.46 -13.11
C TYR A 397 37.50 -16.80 -13.87
N ILE A 398 37.16 -15.97 -14.84
CA ILE A 398 38.15 -15.19 -15.61
C ILE A 398 38.31 -13.85 -14.90
N VAL A 399 39.51 -13.56 -14.42
CA VAL A 399 39.83 -12.29 -13.76
C VAL A 399 39.76 -11.19 -14.80
N LYS A 400 39.00 -10.13 -14.51
CA LYS A 400 38.94 -8.97 -15.39
C LYS A 400 40.33 -8.35 -15.52
N LYS A 401 40.83 -8.19 -16.75
CA LYS A 401 42.14 -7.59 -17.04
C LYS A 401 42.31 -6.24 -16.32
N GLY A 402 43.43 -6.08 -15.61
CA GLY A 402 43.75 -4.88 -14.82
C GLY A 402 43.26 -4.89 -13.36
N TYR A 403 42.70 -6.00 -12.89
CA TYR A 403 42.32 -6.16 -11.48
C TYR A 403 43.53 -6.50 -10.59
N TYR A 404 43.77 -5.67 -9.57
CA TYR A 404 44.76 -5.90 -8.51
C TYR A 404 44.04 -5.69 -7.16
N GLY A 405 43.90 -6.74 -6.34
CA GLY A 405 43.24 -6.63 -5.03
C GLY A 405 42.41 -7.83 -4.57
N ALA A 406 41.67 -7.61 -3.49
CA ALA A 406 40.87 -8.59 -2.75
C ALA A 406 39.49 -8.87 -3.38
N ALA A 407 39.27 -10.06 -3.93
CA ALA A 407 37.96 -10.46 -4.48
C ALA A 407 37.13 -11.21 -3.43
N ARG A 408 35.83 -10.89 -3.33
CA ARG A 408 34.87 -11.55 -2.44
C ARG A 408 34.05 -12.58 -3.22
N ILE A 409 33.93 -13.78 -2.66
CA ILE A 409 33.13 -14.85 -3.26
C ILE A 409 31.81 -14.97 -2.50
N ASN A 410 30.71 -14.78 -3.21
CA ASN A 410 29.34 -14.91 -2.74
C ASN A 410 28.73 -16.23 -3.20
N VAL A 411 28.00 -16.89 -2.29
CA VAL A 411 27.29 -18.14 -2.58
C VAL A 411 25.83 -18.00 -2.16
N ASN A 412 24.91 -18.32 -3.08
CA ASN A 412 23.46 -18.24 -2.92
C ASN A 412 22.96 -16.92 -2.32
N GLY A 413 23.60 -15.80 -2.69
CA GLY A 413 23.20 -14.45 -2.31
C GLY A 413 23.36 -14.07 -0.83
N GLY A 414 24.00 -14.89 0.00
CA GLY A 414 24.08 -14.65 1.46
C GLY A 414 25.44 -14.82 2.12
N MET A 415 26.42 -15.46 1.47
CA MET A 415 27.70 -15.81 2.12
C MET A 415 28.89 -15.21 1.40
N SER A 416 29.54 -14.19 1.99
CA SER A 416 30.82 -13.65 1.49
C SER A 416 31.98 -14.36 2.19
N TYR A 417 32.74 -15.21 1.49
CA TYR A 417 33.99 -15.73 2.04
C TYR A 417 35.18 -14.81 1.72
N LYS A 418 36.19 -14.90 2.61
CA LYS A 418 37.52 -14.27 2.64
C LYS A 418 37.98 -13.66 1.31
N ASP A 419 38.45 -12.42 1.39
CA ASP A 419 39.16 -11.71 0.33
C ASP A 419 40.25 -12.60 -0.30
N VAL A 420 40.04 -13.04 -1.54
CA VAL A 420 41.08 -13.69 -2.35
C VAL A 420 41.98 -12.57 -2.88
N ASN A 421 43.19 -12.43 -2.34
CA ASN A 421 44.17 -11.47 -2.84
C ASN A 421 44.70 -11.96 -4.20
N ILE A 422 44.42 -11.19 -5.25
CA ILE A 422 44.87 -11.46 -6.61
C ILE A 422 46.00 -10.46 -6.94
N ASP A 423 47.21 -10.98 -7.14
CA ASP A 423 48.41 -10.20 -7.45
C ASP A 423 48.87 -10.52 -8.89
N PHE A 424 48.70 -9.58 -9.82
CA PHE A 424 49.18 -9.69 -11.20
C PHE A 424 50.27 -8.64 -11.43
N LEU A 425 51.45 -9.02 -11.92
CA LEU A 425 52.47 -8.06 -12.33
C LEU A 425 52.36 -7.81 -13.85
N GLN A 426 52.18 -6.53 -14.23
CA GLN A 426 52.55 -5.92 -15.52
C GLN A 426 51.96 -6.49 -16.83
N ALA A 427 50.67 -6.29 -17.12
CA ALA A 427 50.24 -6.23 -18.53
C ALA A 427 48.95 -5.40 -18.72
N TYR A 428 49.02 -4.40 -19.60
CA TYR A 428 47.93 -3.61 -20.20
C TYR A 428 47.33 -2.43 -19.41
N LYS A 429 48.00 -1.28 -19.52
CA LYS A 429 47.36 0.04 -19.59
C LYS A 429 46.64 0.21 -20.94
N LYS A 430 45.40 0.75 -20.97
CA LYS A 430 44.97 1.84 -21.89
C LYS A 430 43.52 2.35 -21.70
N TYR A 431 43.45 3.67 -21.52
CA TYR A 431 42.37 4.67 -21.69
C TYR A 431 41.06 4.61 -20.89
N THR A 432 41.13 5.10 -19.65
CA THR A 432 40.05 5.89 -19.03
C THR A 432 40.63 7.27 -18.71
N TYR A 433 40.09 8.35 -19.27
CA TYR A 433 40.44 9.71 -18.83
C TYR A 433 39.59 10.04 -17.60
N SER A 434 40.21 10.00 -16.42
CA SER A 434 39.65 10.57 -15.20
C SER A 434 40.06 12.04 -15.13
N ALA A 435 39.11 12.98 -15.03
CA ALA A 435 39.41 14.35 -14.63
C ALA A 435 39.86 14.37 -13.16
N PRO A 436 40.74 15.30 -12.74
CA PRO A 436 41.27 15.30 -11.39
C PRO A 436 40.28 15.92 -10.40
N ALA A 437 39.86 15.11 -9.44
CA ALA A 437 39.33 15.49 -8.13
C ALA A 437 38.15 16.50 -8.09
N ARG A 438 36.92 16.00 -8.33
CA ARG A 438 35.74 16.09 -7.44
C ARG A 438 34.45 15.77 -8.22
N GLY A 439 33.91 14.57 -8.01
CA GLY A 439 32.46 14.34 -7.97
C GLY A 439 31.67 14.13 -9.27
N VAL A 440 32.27 13.92 -10.45
CA VAL A 440 31.51 13.44 -11.62
C VAL A 440 32.32 12.39 -12.39
N SER A 441 31.74 11.21 -12.60
CA SER A 441 32.29 10.16 -13.47
C SER A 441 31.41 10.04 -14.72
N LEU A 442 31.91 10.41 -15.88
CA LEU A 442 31.20 10.28 -17.15
C LEU A 442 31.57 8.94 -17.82
N ALA A 443 30.60 8.04 -17.98
CA ALA A 443 30.74 6.79 -18.73
C ALA A 443 29.81 6.80 -19.96
N ILE A 444 30.33 6.42 -21.13
CA ILE A 444 29.58 6.32 -22.39
C ILE A 444 29.54 4.85 -22.80
N ALA A 445 28.36 4.31 -23.11
CA ALA A 445 28.14 2.89 -23.42
C ALA A 445 28.72 2.45 -24.79
N GLU A 446 28.97 1.15 -24.93
CA GLU A 446 29.92 0.50 -25.85
C GLU A 446 29.51 0.45 -27.35
N ASN A 447 28.40 1.07 -27.76
CA ASN A 447 27.96 1.08 -29.17
C ASN A 447 27.72 2.48 -29.77
N ALA A 448 28.06 3.56 -29.06
CA ALA A 448 27.82 4.94 -29.51
C ALA A 448 28.84 5.51 -30.53
N VAL A 449 29.80 4.72 -31.00
CA VAL A 449 30.88 5.23 -31.87
C VAL A 449 30.86 4.55 -33.22
N ARG A 450 30.00 5.03 -34.12
CA ARG A 450 30.18 4.77 -35.56
C ARG A 450 30.76 6.02 -36.21
N ARG A 451 32.09 6.05 -36.20
CA ARG A 451 33.06 6.98 -36.83
C ARG A 451 33.71 7.94 -35.82
N SER A 452 35.03 7.86 -35.79
CA SER A 452 35.94 8.36 -34.77
C SER A 452 35.78 9.85 -34.49
N GLY A 453 35.47 10.20 -33.25
CA GLY A 453 35.54 11.54 -32.69
C GLY A 453 35.79 11.46 -31.18
N TYR A 454 36.53 12.41 -30.61
CA TYR A 454 36.85 12.45 -29.19
C TYR A 454 35.84 13.37 -28.47
N LEU A 455 35.32 12.92 -27.33
CA LEU A 455 34.53 13.76 -26.42
C LEU A 455 35.49 14.63 -25.60
N THR A 456 35.25 15.95 -25.58
CA THR A 456 36.00 16.86 -24.70
C THR A 456 35.10 17.28 -23.55
N VAL A 457 35.57 17.04 -22.33
CA VAL A 457 34.93 17.46 -21.08
C VAL A 457 35.83 18.52 -20.45
N SER A 458 35.32 19.72 -20.26
CA SER A 458 36.03 20.80 -19.57
C SER A 458 35.27 21.18 -18.31
N ASP A 459 35.95 21.13 -17.16
CA ASP A 459 35.48 21.81 -15.95
C ASP A 459 35.51 23.31 -16.24
N GLY A 460 34.34 23.95 -16.25
CA GLY A 460 34.25 25.40 -16.32
C GLY A 460 34.96 26.00 -15.12
N GLY A 461 36.15 26.55 -15.33
CA GLY A 461 37.00 27.04 -14.25
C GLY A 461 36.30 28.06 -13.34
N ALA A 462 36.53 27.89 -12.03
CA ALA A 462 36.22 28.78 -10.92
C ALA A 462 34.75 29.17 -10.70
N ALA A 463 34.35 29.12 -9.42
CA ALA A 463 33.09 29.60 -8.90
C ALA A 463 32.81 31.06 -9.31
N GLY A 464 32.07 31.23 -10.41
CA GLY A 464 31.31 32.43 -10.69
C GLY A 464 29.87 32.13 -10.31
N ALA A 465 29.36 32.84 -9.31
CA ALA A 465 27.93 32.92 -9.04
C ALA A 465 27.22 33.40 -10.32
N TYR A 466 26.76 32.47 -11.16
CA TYR A 466 25.65 32.77 -12.02
C TYR A 466 24.46 32.90 -11.08
N PRO A 467 23.80 34.07 -10.96
CA PRO A 467 22.50 34.12 -10.34
C PRO A 467 21.62 33.21 -11.19
N PHE A 468 21.37 32.00 -10.71
CA PHE A 468 20.51 31.04 -11.37
C PHE A 468 19.10 31.65 -11.34
N ASN A 469 18.67 32.23 -12.46
CA ASN A 469 17.36 32.87 -12.53
C ASN A 469 16.28 31.83 -12.17
N GLY A 470 15.64 32.06 -11.02
CA GLY A 470 14.72 31.14 -10.34
C GLY A 470 15.40 30.51 -9.14
N GLY A 471 15.19 31.07 -7.94
CA GLY A 471 15.73 30.56 -6.65
C GLY A 471 15.15 29.20 -6.22
N GLU A 472 14.90 28.32 -7.18
CA GLU A 472 13.94 27.22 -7.16
C GLU A 472 14.68 25.87 -7.33
N LEU A 473 15.76 25.83 -8.11
CA LEU A 473 16.65 24.66 -8.24
C LEU A 473 17.96 24.85 -7.47
N ARG A 474 18.37 23.82 -6.71
CA ARG A 474 19.60 23.85 -5.90
C ARG A 474 20.60 22.78 -6.36
N PRO A 475 21.90 23.10 -6.47
CA PRO A 475 22.92 22.09 -6.76
C PRO A 475 23.03 21.10 -5.61
N VAL A 476 23.27 19.83 -5.94
CA VAL A 476 23.38 18.76 -4.94
C VAL A 476 24.85 18.56 -4.59
N GLY A 477 25.24 18.95 -3.38
CA GLY A 477 26.62 18.87 -2.91
C GLY A 477 27.53 19.93 -3.54
N SER A 478 28.78 19.55 -3.85
CA SER A 478 29.78 20.44 -4.47
C SER A 478 29.98 20.18 -5.97
N VAL A 479 29.03 19.48 -6.58
CA VAL A 479 29.10 19.03 -7.98
C VAL A 479 28.99 20.23 -8.92
N GLN A 480 30.00 20.43 -9.77
CA GLN A 480 30.00 21.49 -10.78
C GLN A 480 29.27 21.01 -12.05
N ALA A 481 28.67 21.95 -12.77
CA ALA A 481 28.11 21.67 -14.08
C ALA A 481 29.23 21.35 -15.09
N VAL A 482 28.98 20.38 -15.95
CA VAL A 482 29.95 19.84 -16.91
C VAL A 482 29.56 20.26 -18.32
N ASP A 483 30.49 20.83 -19.07
CA ASP A 483 30.31 21.15 -20.49
C ASP A 483 30.68 19.95 -21.36
N VAL A 484 29.74 19.53 -22.21
CA VAL A 484 29.88 18.40 -23.13
C VAL A 484 29.78 18.91 -24.55
N ALA A 485 30.86 18.83 -25.32
CA ALA A 485 30.88 19.26 -26.72
C ALA A 485 31.19 18.09 -27.68
N PHE A 486 30.50 18.08 -28.83
CA PHE A 486 30.76 17.14 -29.92
C PHE A 486 31.48 17.86 -31.07
N SER A 487 32.57 17.28 -31.57
CA SER A 487 33.25 17.77 -32.76
C SER A 487 32.59 17.23 -34.04
N ARG A 488 32.74 17.95 -35.17
CA ARG A 488 32.08 17.65 -36.46
C ARG A 488 32.31 16.18 -36.86
N GLY A 489 31.22 15.41 -36.96
CA GLY A 489 31.23 14.03 -37.44
C GLY A 489 30.58 13.00 -36.53
N LEU A 490 30.22 13.37 -35.28
CA LEU A 490 29.45 12.50 -34.40
C LEU A 490 27.96 12.58 -34.75
N ALA A 491 27.39 11.47 -35.25
CA ALA A 491 25.95 11.28 -35.30
C ALA A 491 25.53 10.53 -34.03
N ILE A 492 24.72 11.16 -33.19
CA ILE A 492 24.04 10.46 -32.10
C ILE A 492 23.07 9.49 -32.77
N ALA A 493 23.05 8.23 -32.31
CA ALA A 493 22.18 7.22 -32.88
C ALA A 493 20.75 7.76 -32.91
N ALA A 494 20.22 8.00 -34.12
CA ALA A 494 18.85 8.46 -34.29
C ALA A 494 17.90 7.36 -33.79
N ASP A 495 16.78 7.78 -33.18
CA ASP A 495 15.72 6.92 -32.64
C ASP A 495 15.45 5.72 -33.56
N GLY A 496 15.88 4.52 -33.12
CA GLY A 496 15.73 3.28 -33.89
C GLY A 496 16.77 2.19 -33.63
N GLY A 497 17.89 2.48 -32.96
CA GLY A 497 18.83 1.48 -32.43
C GLY A 497 18.46 1.04 -31.01
N SER A 498 18.61 -0.25 -30.68
CA SER A 498 18.15 -0.84 -29.40
C SER A 498 18.87 -0.34 -28.14
N GLU A 499 19.87 0.54 -28.24
CA GLU A 499 20.59 1.09 -27.08
C GLU A 499 20.85 2.60 -27.26
N MET A 500 20.33 3.41 -26.32
CA MET A 500 20.50 4.86 -26.31
C MET A 500 21.86 5.28 -25.75
N SER A 501 22.44 6.38 -26.25
CA SER A 501 23.60 7.01 -25.61
C SER A 501 23.18 7.63 -24.28
N ILE A 502 23.96 7.43 -23.21
CA ILE A 502 23.63 7.92 -21.86
C ILE A 502 24.76 8.74 -21.23
N ILE A 503 24.38 9.69 -20.37
CA ILE A 503 25.25 10.42 -19.44
C ILE A 503 25.03 9.87 -18.02
N GLU A 504 26.11 9.53 -17.31
CA GLU A 504 26.08 9.14 -15.89
C GLU A 504 26.75 10.23 -15.04
N MET A 505 26.16 10.56 -13.88
CA MET A 505 26.69 11.52 -12.90
C MET A 505 26.60 10.93 -11.49
N GLY A 506 27.71 10.94 -10.75
CA GLY A 506 27.78 10.49 -9.36
C GLY A 506 27.53 11.63 -8.37
N VAL A 507 26.85 11.36 -7.26
CA VAL A 507 26.51 12.34 -6.22
C VAL A 507 26.84 11.76 -4.85
N ASP A 508 27.56 12.46 -3.99
CA ASP A 508 27.82 11.97 -2.62
C ASP A 508 26.51 11.56 -1.90
N SER A 509 26.53 10.40 -1.26
CA SER A 509 25.37 9.77 -0.62
C SER A 509 24.85 10.55 0.58
N GLY A 510 25.71 11.31 1.27
CA GLY A 510 25.32 12.23 2.34
C GLY A 510 24.62 13.46 1.76
N ALA A 511 25.18 14.05 0.71
CA ALA A 511 24.56 15.17 -0.01
C ALA A 511 23.21 14.77 -0.65
N TYR A 512 23.13 13.57 -1.21
CA TYR A 512 21.90 13.00 -1.75
C TYR A 512 20.85 12.78 -0.66
N LYS A 513 21.22 12.17 0.47
CA LYS A 513 20.28 11.98 1.60
C LYS A 513 19.78 13.31 2.15
N LEU A 514 20.65 14.30 2.30
CA LEU A 514 20.26 15.64 2.75
C LEU A 514 19.28 16.32 1.78
N ALA A 515 19.47 16.15 0.48
CA ALA A 515 18.53 16.67 -0.53
C ALA A 515 17.16 15.98 -0.43
N VAL A 516 17.13 14.65 -0.25
CA VAL A 516 15.89 13.85 -0.19
C VAL A 516 15.16 13.95 1.16
N SER A 517 15.86 14.15 2.29
CA SER A 517 15.27 14.09 3.64
C SER A 517 14.80 15.44 4.20
N GLY A 518 14.94 16.54 3.46
CA GLY A 518 14.47 17.86 3.90
C GLY A 518 12.94 17.95 3.97
N ALA A 519 12.39 18.85 4.79
CA ALA A 519 10.94 19.08 4.93
C ALA A 519 10.24 19.62 3.65
N SER A 520 10.97 19.67 2.53
CA SER A 520 10.56 20.14 1.21
C SER A 520 11.29 19.33 0.12
N GLY A 521 11.70 18.09 0.40
CA GLY A 521 12.73 17.38 -0.35
C GLY A 521 12.28 16.81 -1.70
N GLY A 522 12.84 17.33 -2.78
CA GLY A 522 12.73 16.71 -4.10
C GLY A 522 13.97 15.93 -4.48
N ARG A 523 13.79 15.02 -5.42
CA ARG A 523 14.83 14.09 -5.85
C ARG A 523 15.88 14.81 -6.72
N PRO A 524 17.18 14.52 -6.55
CA PRO A 524 18.21 14.97 -7.48
C PRO A 524 18.01 14.42 -8.90
N HIS A 525 18.03 15.30 -9.90
CA HIS A 525 17.92 14.95 -11.32
C HIS A 525 19.04 15.58 -12.15
N ILE A 526 19.31 15.03 -13.33
CA ILE A 526 20.19 15.63 -14.33
C ILE A 526 19.38 16.64 -15.14
N TYR A 527 19.90 17.86 -15.20
CA TYR A 527 19.38 18.95 -16.02
C TYR A 527 20.39 19.32 -17.10
N ARG A 528 19.88 19.79 -18.22
CA ARG A 528 20.65 20.41 -19.29
C ARG A 528 20.34 21.90 -19.36
N TYR A 529 21.37 22.71 -19.52
CA TYR A 529 21.22 24.14 -19.76
C TYR A 529 20.82 24.40 -21.20
N ASP A 530 19.67 25.02 -21.41
CA ASP A 530 19.19 25.46 -22.71
C ASP A 530 19.60 26.93 -22.91
N ALA A 531 20.73 27.12 -23.61
CA ALA A 531 21.25 28.45 -23.93
C ALA A 531 20.38 29.17 -24.98
N ASP A 532 19.76 28.41 -25.89
CA ASP A 532 18.95 28.95 -26.98
C ASP A 532 17.52 29.31 -26.50
N GLY A 533 17.02 28.62 -25.48
CA GLY A 533 15.72 28.83 -24.84
C GLY A 533 15.66 29.90 -23.73
N GLY A 534 16.58 30.86 -23.72
CA GLY A 534 16.58 31.97 -22.74
C GLY A 534 17.35 31.67 -21.44
N GLY A 535 18.23 30.68 -21.44
CA GLY A 535 19.15 30.41 -20.33
C GLY A 535 18.54 29.66 -19.16
N THR A 536 17.64 28.72 -19.45
CA THR A 536 16.93 27.91 -18.44
C THR A 536 17.45 26.48 -18.36
N TRP A 537 17.36 25.87 -17.17
CA TRP A 537 17.68 24.45 -16.99
C TRP A 537 16.47 23.58 -17.29
N LYS A 538 16.61 22.68 -18.27
CA LYS A 538 15.57 21.72 -18.66
C LYS A 538 15.87 20.35 -18.05
N MET A 539 14.88 19.80 -17.35
CA MET A 539 14.96 18.42 -16.87
C MET A 539 14.84 17.44 -18.04
N LEU A 540 15.67 16.40 -18.08
CA LEU A 540 15.70 15.41 -19.16
C LEU A 540 14.86 14.14 -18.88
N GLU A 541 14.28 14.04 -17.67
CA GLU A 541 13.59 12.86 -17.10
C GLU A 541 14.45 11.57 -16.99
N THR A 542 13.92 10.61 -16.23
CA THR A 542 14.60 9.94 -15.11
C THR A 542 15.92 9.21 -15.39
N ALA A 543 16.92 9.56 -14.59
CA ALA A 543 17.95 8.63 -14.15
C ALA A 543 17.35 7.35 -13.60
N VAL A 544 17.70 6.23 -14.23
CA VAL A 544 17.58 4.93 -13.58
C VAL A 544 18.46 4.98 -12.35
N TYR A 545 17.83 5.21 -11.21
CA TYR A 545 18.47 5.19 -9.90
C TYR A 545 18.92 3.76 -9.64
N GLU A 546 20.22 3.54 -9.70
CA GLU A 546 20.83 2.40 -9.04
C GLU A 546 21.27 2.88 -7.68
N SER A 547 20.58 2.44 -6.62
CA SER A 547 21.13 2.57 -5.28
C SER A 547 22.52 1.96 -5.30
N ALA A 548 23.54 2.71 -4.89
CA ALA A 548 24.88 2.16 -4.77
C ALA A 548 24.82 0.86 -3.95
N ALA A 549 25.12 -0.25 -4.63
CA ALA A 549 25.21 -1.54 -3.99
C ALA A 549 26.42 -1.50 -3.04
N THR A 550 26.14 -1.42 -1.74
CA THR A 550 27.07 -1.69 -0.64
C THR A 550 28.43 -0.94 -0.71
N GLY A 551 28.49 0.26 -0.12
CA GLY A 551 29.73 0.83 0.41
C GLY A 551 30.39 1.98 -0.36
N SER A 552 29.97 2.32 -1.59
CA SER A 552 30.41 3.58 -2.21
C SER A 552 29.58 4.73 -1.64
N GLY A 553 30.23 5.74 -1.09
CA GLY A 553 29.58 6.95 -0.58
C GLY A 553 28.96 7.83 -1.68
N GLU A 554 28.52 7.29 -2.82
CA GLU A 554 27.99 8.03 -3.97
C GLU A 554 26.74 7.35 -4.56
N VAL A 555 25.81 8.13 -5.12
CA VAL A 555 24.57 7.77 -5.80
C VAL A 555 24.70 8.12 -7.29
N LYS A 556 24.37 7.18 -8.18
CA LYS A 556 24.51 7.38 -9.63
C LYS A 556 23.19 7.79 -10.28
N LEU A 557 23.25 8.85 -11.07
CA LEU A 557 22.16 9.34 -11.91
C LEU A 557 22.53 9.11 -13.38
N LYS A 558 21.59 8.68 -14.22
CA LYS A 558 21.76 8.44 -15.66
C LYS A 558 20.81 9.35 -16.47
N ALA A 559 21.06 9.67 -17.72
CA ALA A 559 20.07 10.29 -18.62
C ALA A 559 20.47 10.03 -20.06
N SER A 560 19.54 10.11 -21.01
CA SER A 560 19.90 10.01 -22.43
C SER A 560 20.71 11.24 -22.87
N LEU A 561 21.82 11.00 -23.59
CA LEU A 561 22.69 12.02 -24.12
C LEU A 561 22.38 12.24 -25.61
N ASN A 562 21.52 13.21 -25.89
CA ASN A 562 20.97 13.44 -27.23
C ASN A 562 21.58 14.65 -27.95
N GLU A 563 22.36 15.48 -27.27
CA GLU A 563 22.95 16.70 -27.85
C GLU A 563 24.09 17.26 -26.98
N GLY A 564 24.99 18.04 -27.57
CA GLY A 564 26.07 18.71 -26.82
C GLY A 564 25.48 19.87 -26.01
N GLY A 565 26.08 20.21 -24.87
CA GLY A 565 25.60 21.28 -24.01
C GLY A 565 26.16 21.19 -22.59
N LYS A 566 25.69 22.07 -21.72
CA LYS A 566 26.06 22.08 -20.30
C LYS A 566 25.08 21.23 -19.49
N TYR A 567 25.58 20.34 -18.63
CA TYR A 567 24.78 19.42 -17.82
C TYR A 567 25.11 19.56 -16.33
N GLY A 568 24.14 19.34 -15.44
CA GLY A 568 24.37 19.40 -13.98
C GLY A 568 23.33 18.64 -13.17
N VAL A 569 23.65 18.34 -11.91
CA VAL A 569 22.74 17.68 -10.95
C VAL A 569 22.13 18.71 -10.01
N PHE A 570 20.81 18.82 -10.05
CA PHE A 570 20.06 19.74 -9.19
C PHE A 570 18.89 19.03 -8.50
N CYS A 571 18.46 19.55 -7.36
CA CYS A 571 17.22 19.18 -6.69
C CYS A 571 16.25 20.37 -6.69
N ASP A 572 14.98 20.09 -6.97
CA ASP A 572 13.87 21.00 -6.76
C ASP A 572 13.26 20.73 -5.39
N ASN A 573 13.13 21.75 -4.55
CA ASN A 573 12.56 21.60 -3.21
C ASN A 573 11.26 22.38 -3.02
N ILE A 574 10.59 22.74 -4.11
CA ILE A 574 9.35 23.50 -4.07
C ILE A 574 8.22 22.57 -4.47
N PRO A 575 7.29 22.23 -3.55
CA PRO A 575 6.14 21.42 -3.93
C PRO A 575 5.24 22.22 -4.89
N PRO A 576 4.61 21.53 -5.86
CA PRO A 576 3.69 22.17 -6.79
C PRO A 576 2.49 22.70 -6.02
N ARG A 577 1.93 23.81 -6.49
CA ARG A 577 0.76 24.45 -5.87
C ARG A 577 -0.45 24.42 -6.77
N ILE A 578 -1.61 24.41 -6.15
CA ILE A 578 -2.87 24.69 -6.83
C ILE A 578 -2.93 26.21 -7.04
N GLU A 579 -2.77 26.64 -8.29
CA GLU A 579 -2.81 28.06 -8.67
C GLU A 579 -4.27 28.53 -8.82
N LYS A 580 -5.14 27.69 -9.38
CA LYS A 580 -6.55 28.04 -9.65
C LYS A 580 -7.46 26.83 -9.58
N VAL A 581 -8.70 27.04 -9.13
CA VAL A 581 -9.76 26.03 -9.12
C VAL A 581 -11.04 26.64 -9.66
N ILE A 582 -11.68 26.00 -10.64
CA ILE A 582 -12.93 26.43 -11.26
C ILE A 582 -13.94 25.28 -11.22
N LEU A 583 -15.14 25.56 -10.74
CA LEU A 583 -16.27 24.63 -10.85
C LEU A 583 -17.15 25.05 -12.02
N LYS A 584 -17.27 24.21 -13.05
CA LYS A 584 -18.09 24.48 -14.25
C LYS A 584 -18.90 23.25 -14.62
N SER A 585 -20.22 23.36 -14.66
CA SER A 585 -21.15 22.32 -15.13
C SER A 585 -20.89 20.92 -14.52
N GLY A 586 -20.66 20.83 -13.20
CA GLY A 586 -20.42 19.56 -12.48
C GLY A 586 -19.01 18.98 -12.63
N ARG A 587 -18.08 19.71 -13.27
CA ARG A 587 -16.66 19.37 -13.40
C ARG A 587 -15.82 20.30 -12.53
N LEU A 588 -14.80 19.75 -11.88
CA LEU A 588 -13.80 20.52 -11.15
C LEU A 588 -12.55 20.64 -12.02
N ILE A 589 -12.21 21.88 -12.37
CA ILE A 589 -11.03 22.22 -13.16
C ILE A 589 -9.98 22.77 -12.22
N ILE A 590 -8.80 22.18 -12.20
CA ILE A 590 -7.71 22.53 -11.29
C ILE A 590 -6.48 22.88 -12.12
N THR A 591 -6.01 24.11 -12.01
CA THR A 591 -4.73 24.55 -12.58
C THR A 591 -3.66 24.38 -11.52
N LEU A 592 -2.69 23.53 -11.81
CA LEU A 592 -1.47 23.36 -11.04
C LEU A 592 -0.36 24.21 -11.63
N LYS A 593 0.45 24.80 -10.77
CA LYS A 593 1.66 25.50 -11.16
C LYS A 593 2.85 24.98 -10.35
N ASP A 594 3.92 24.69 -11.05
CA ASP A 594 5.21 24.32 -10.50
C ASP A 594 6.28 25.24 -11.07
N GLU A 595 7.07 25.86 -10.20
CA GLU A 595 8.11 26.80 -10.64
C GLU A 595 9.46 26.09 -10.89
N GLY A 596 9.63 24.86 -10.41
CA GLY A 596 10.88 24.11 -10.51
C GLY A 596 10.87 23.05 -11.60
N SER A 597 10.62 21.81 -11.20
CA SER A 597 10.82 20.58 -11.96
C SER A 597 9.74 20.25 -12.99
N GLY A 598 8.63 20.96 -12.93
CA GLY A 598 7.50 20.85 -13.84
C GLY A 598 6.52 19.73 -13.49
N LEU A 599 5.47 19.64 -14.30
CA LEU A 599 4.29 18.80 -14.11
C LEU A 599 4.10 17.84 -15.29
N ASN A 600 3.55 16.65 -15.02
CA ASN A 600 3.21 15.63 -16.01
C ASN A 600 1.73 15.18 -15.88
N ASP A 601 1.29 14.19 -16.67
CA ASP A 601 -0.13 13.77 -16.73
C ASP A 601 -0.61 13.12 -15.42
N LYS A 602 0.32 12.69 -14.58
CA LYS A 602 0.09 12.04 -13.28
C LYS A 602 0.29 12.99 -12.10
N SER A 603 0.53 14.27 -12.36
CA SER A 603 0.75 15.29 -11.32
C SER A 603 -0.46 15.58 -10.43
N LEU A 604 -1.63 14.99 -10.72
CA LEU A 604 -2.81 15.06 -9.86
C LEU A 604 -3.39 13.65 -9.63
N SER A 605 -3.51 13.25 -8.38
CA SER A 605 -4.11 11.97 -7.96
C SER A 605 -5.11 12.15 -6.82
N ILE A 606 -6.11 11.26 -6.72
CA ILE A 606 -7.18 11.33 -5.72
C ILE A 606 -7.10 10.13 -4.79
N PHE A 607 -7.16 10.37 -3.48
CA PHE A 607 -7.07 9.35 -2.44
C PHE A 607 -8.26 9.38 -1.50
N SER A 608 -8.72 8.21 -1.03
CA SER A 608 -9.64 8.07 0.11
C SER A 608 -8.96 7.24 1.19
N GLU A 609 -8.85 7.73 2.42
CA GLU A 609 -8.29 7.00 3.58
C GLU A 609 -6.96 6.25 3.31
N LYS A 610 -6.11 6.78 2.41
CA LYS A 610 -4.81 6.24 1.90
C LYS A 610 -4.87 5.22 0.75
N ARG A 611 -6.03 4.98 0.13
CA ARG A 611 -6.15 4.17 -1.09
C ARG A 611 -6.37 5.06 -2.32
N PRO A 612 -5.72 4.77 -3.46
CA PRO A 612 -6.01 5.47 -4.72
C PRO A 612 -7.48 5.28 -5.11
N ALA A 613 -8.19 6.37 -5.40
CA ALA A 613 -9.60 6.38 -5.80
C ALA A 613 -9.77 6.38 -7.33
N GLU A 614 -8.78 5.84 -8.05
CA GLU A 614 -8.57 6.01 -9.51
C GLU A 614 -9.69 5.40 -10.38
N GLY A 615 -10.50 4.47 -9.84
CA GLY A 615 -11.61 3.85 -10.58
C GLY A 615 -12.92 4.65 -10.62
N ASN A 616 -13.11 5.61 -9.70
CA ASN A 616 -14.38 6.34 -9.56
C ASN A 616 -14.33 7.76 -10.12
N PHE A 617 -13.12 8.31 -10.34
CA PHE A 617 -12.91 9.69 -10.77
C PHE A 617 -11.73 9.75 -11.73
N MET A 618 -11.95 10.15 -12.99
CA MET A 618 -10.86 10.35 -13.94
C MET A 618 -10.41 11.81 -13.92
N ALA A 619 -9.16 12.05 -13.53
CA ALA A 619 -8.45 13.29 -13.80
C ALA A 619 -7.89 13.21 -15.23
N SER A 620 -8.31 14.13 -16.11
CA SER A 620 -7.82 14.21 -17.50
C SER A 620 -7.23 15.58 -17.77
N VAL A 621 -6.18 15.66 -18.59
CA VAL A 621 -5.56 16.93 -19.00
C VAL A 621 -6.39 17.56 -20.11
N GLU A 622 -6.70 18.85 -20.01
CA GLU A 622 -7.46 19.55 -21.05
C GLU A 622 -6.62 19.65 -22.34
N SER A 623 -7.17 19.21 -23.47
CA SER A 623 -6.44 19.06 -24.74
C SER A 623 -6.36 20.35 -25.58
N GLY A 624 -6.49 21.52 -24.96
CA GLY A 624 -6.52 22.81 -25.63
C GLY A 624 -5.46 23.77 -25.08
N GLU A 625 -4.45 24.06 -25.90
CA GLU A 625 -3.25 24.87 -25.61
C GLU A 625 -2.22 24.20 -24.69
N ALA A 626 -1.04 23.95 -25.25
CA ALA A 626 0.12 23.48 -24.51
C ALA A 626 0.58 24.56 -23.53
N ARG A 627 -0.01 24.61 -22.34
CA ARG A 627 0.58 25.33 -21.22
C ARG A 627 1.94 24.71 -20.92
N SER A 628 2.88 25.56 -20.51
CA SER A 628 4.29 25.18 -20.34
C SER A 628 4.42 24.01 -19.36
N ALA A 629 5.56 23.30 -19.37
CA ALA A 629 5.84 22.23 -18.40
C ALA A 629 5.68 22.67 -16.92
N ARG A 630 5.58 23.98 -16.65
CA ARG A 630 5.43 24.61 -15.34
C ARG A 630 3.99 24.92 -14.95
N GLU A 631 3.03 24.85 -15.86
CA GLU A 631 1.61 25.09 -15.53
C GLU A 631 0.73 24.12 -16.30
N ARG A 632 -0.16 23.41 -15.60
CA ARG A 632 -0.99 22.39 -16.22
C ARG A 632 -2.37 22.31 -15.60
N GLU A 633 -3.37 22.07 -16.44
CA GLU A 633 -4.77 22.04 -16.04
C GLU A 633 -5.34 20.61 -16.07
N PHE A 634 -6.08 20.26 -15.02
CA PHE A 634 -6.68 18.94 -14.82
C PHE A 634 -8.19 19.07 -14.62
N ILE A 635 -8.94 18.19 -15.28
CA ILE A 635 -10.39 18.11 -15.20
C ILE A 635 -10.78 16.84 -14.45
N ILE A 636 -11.52 17.01 -13.36
CA ILE A 636 -12.13 15.91 -12.60
C ILE A 636 -13.64 15.87 -12.89
N GLY A 637 -14.10 14.76 -13.48
CA GLY A 637 -15.52 14.48 -13.69
C GLY A 637 -16.21 13.99 -12.41
N GLY A 638 -17.51 14.30 -12.24
CA GLY A 638 -18.31 13.79 -11.11
C GLY A 638 -18.10 14.52 -9.79
N ALA A 639 -17.77 15.82 -9.82
CA ALA A 639 -17.38 16.60 -8.64
C ALA A 639 -18.43 16.66 -7.51
N GLN A 640 -19.70 16.36 -7.79
CA GLN A 640 -20.75 16.26 -6.76
C GLN A 640 -20.52 15.10 -5.78
N ALA A 641 -19.93 13.98 -6.23
CA ALA A 641 -19.60 12.84 -5.36
C ALA A 641 -18.27 13.01 -4.59
N LEU A 642 -17.44 13.99 -4.98
CA LEU A 642 -16.19 14.34 -4.29
C LEU A 642 -16.41 15.27 -3.09
N ALA A 643 -17.63 15.78 -2.91
CA ALA A 643 -17.97 16.69 -1.81
C ALA A 643 -18.20 15.96 -0.46
N GLU A 644 -18.20 14.62 -0.44
CA GLU A 644 -18.31 13.83 0.78
C GLU A 644 -16.97 13.75 1.53
N ASP A 645 -17.03 13.82 2.87
CA ASP A 645 -15.85 13.76 3.73
C ASP A 645 -15.08 12.43 3.53
N GLY A 646 -13.77 12.52 3.26
CA GLY A 646 -12.90 11.34 3.15
C GLY A 646 -11.83 11.39 2.03
N TYR A 647 -12.01 12.28 1.04
CA TYR A 647 -11.10 12.38 -0.11
C TYR A 647 -10.01 13.47 0.03
N ASN A 648 -8.81 13.17 -0.46
CA ASN A 648 -7.65 14.07 -0.56
C ASN A 648 -7.16 14.13 -2.01
N LEU A 649 -6.78 15.33 -2.48
CA LEU A 649 -5.98 15.49 -3.69
C LEU A 649 -4.51 15.47 -3.33
N CYS A 650 -3.76 14.61 -4.01
CA CYS A 650 -2.31 14.65 -4.05
C CYS A 650 -1.89 15.37 -5.33
N VAL A 651 -1.18 16.49 -5.19
CA VAL A 651 -0.50 17.14 -6.31
C VAL A 651 0.98 16.82 -6.23
N SER A 652 1.60 16.44 -7.33
CA SER A 652 3.02 16.08 -7.37
C SER A 652 3.74 16.60 -8.59
N ASP A 653 5.01 16.97 -8.44
CA ASP A 653 5.87 17.40 -9.53
C ASP A 653 6.71 16.23 -10.10
N ASN A 654 7.56 16.52 -11.07
CA ASN A 654 8.46 15.53 -11.67
C ASN A 654 9.62 15.12 -10.75
N SER A 655 9.95 15.92 -9.73
CA SER A 655 10.99 15.60 -8.73
C SER A 655 10.47 14.77 -7.56
N GLY A 656 9.17 14.45 -7.54
CA GLY A 656 8.53 13.68 -6.49
C GLY A 656 8.18 14.51 -5.25
N ASN A 657 8.26 15.84 -5.30
CA ASN A 657 7.62 16.68 -4.30
C ASN A 657 6.12 16.53 -4.43
N TYR A 658 5.42 16.51 -3.30
CA TYR A 658 3.97 16.42 -3.31
C TYR A 658 3.34 17.25 -2.19
N SER A 659 2.09 17.63 -2.41
CA SER A 659 1.24 18.24 -1.41
C SER A 659 -0.10 17.53 -1.36
N LEU A 660 -0.55 17.20 -0.14
CA LEU A 660 -1.85 16.60 0.11
C LEU A 660 -2.82 17.67 0.58
N THR A 661 -3.89 17.88 -0.18
CA THR A 661 -4.93 18.84 0.15
C THR A 661 -6.29 18.13 0.26
N PRO A 662 -6.95 18.15 1.43
CA PRO A 662 -8.30 17.61 1.58
C PRO A 662 -9.27 18.25 0.60
N VAL A 663 -10.10 17.45 -0.08
CA VAL A 663 -11.06 17.95 -1.07
C VAL A 663 -12.03 18.96 -0.45
N SER A 664 -12.41 18.77 0.82
CA SER A 664 -13.23 19.72 1.58
C SER A 664 -12.61 21.12 1.70
N LYS A 665 -11.27 21.26 1.69
CA LYS A 665 -10.58 22.56 1.64
C LYS A 665 -10.56 23.16 0.22
N ILE A 666 -10.56 22.33 -0.82
CA ILE A 666 -10.53 22.74 -2.23
C ILE A 666 -11.91 23.23 -2.67
N SER A 667 -12.97 22.55 -2.27
CA SER A 667 -14.35 23.03 -2.44
C SER A 667 -14.55 24.38 -1.75
N ARG A 668 -13.92 24.61 -0.59
CA ARG A 668 -13.89 25.93 0.08
C ARG A 668 -13.04 26.97 -0.64
N LEU A 669 -11.99 26.61 -1.39
CA LEU A 669 -11.22 27.54 -2.23
C LEU A 669 -12.01 27.96 -3.48
N ALA A 670 -12.80 27.04 -4.06
CA ALA A 670 -13.77 27.36 -5.10
C ALA A 670 -14.88 28.30 -4.56
N VAL A 671 -15.32 28.12 -3.31
CA VAL A 671 -16.30 29.01 -2.63
C VAL A 671 -15.70 30.35 -2.19
N LYS A 672 -14.44 30.39 -1.71
CA LYS A 672 -13.72 31.62 -1.30
C LYS A 672 -13.46 32.60 -2.45
N SER A 673 -13.48 32.14 -3.69
CA SER A 673 -13.41 33.01 -4.88
C SER A 673 -14.65 33.91 -5.01
N LYS A 674 -15.73 33.63 -4.26
CA LYS A 674 -16.99 34.39 -4.24
C LYS A 674 -17.26 35.13 -2.92
N GLU A 675 -16.34 35.15 -1.93
CA GLU A 675 -16.56 35.98 -0.73
C GLU A 675 -16.29 37.45 -1.06
N GLU A 676 -17.25 38.31 -0.70
CA GLU A 676 -17.17 39.77 -0.81
C GLU A 676 -15.98 40.29 0.01
N ARG A 677 -15.04 41.00 -0.66
CA ARG A 677 -13.84 41.57 -0.03
C ARG A 677 -13.88 43.09 -0.08
N VAL A 678 -13.46 43.74 1.01
CA VAL A 678 -13.31 45.19 1.09
C VAL A 678 -11.86 45.52 1.42
N GLU A 679 -11.21 46.28 0.54
CA GLU A 679 -9.84 46.77 0.68
C GLU A 679 -9.84 48.30 0.71
N VAL A 680 -8.88 48.93 1.41
CA VAL A 680 -8.77 50.41 1.48
C VAL A 680 -7.39 50.87 1.02
N TYR A 681 -7.34 51.77 0.04
CA TYR A 681 -6.10 52.28 -0.56
C TYR A 681 -6.08 53.81 -0.69
N PRO A 682 -4.90 54.45 -0.59
CA PRO A 682 -3.67 53.92 0.01
C PRO A 682 -3.77 53.94 1.54
N ASN A 683 -3.47 52.83 2.22
CA ASN A 683 -3.22 52.86 3.66
C ASN A 683 -1.73 53.18 3.85
N PRO A 684 -1.28 54.39 4.27
CA PRO A 684 -1.98 55.54 4.88
C PRO A 684 -2.15 56.77 3.96
N CYS A 685 -3.26 57.51 4.13
CA CYS A 685 -3.71 58.57 3.21
C CYS A 685 -3.23 59.99 3.57
N ARG A 686 -2.90 60.82 2.56
CA ARG A 686 -2.59 62.27 2.73
C ARG A 686 -3.73 63.25 2.40
N ALA A 687 -4.82 62.80 1.74
CA ALA A 687 -6.02 63.62 1.49
C ALA A 687 -7.26 62.82 1.04
N PHE A 688 -7.09 61.66 0.39
CA PHE A 688 -8.18 60.79 -0.08
C PHE A 688 -7.86 59.32 0.19
N ALA A 689 -8.88 58.55 0.55
CA ALA A 689 -8.87 57.10 0.63
C ALA A 689 -9.84 56.51 -0.39
N LYS A 690 -9.70 55.24 -0.69
CA LYS A 690 -10.52 54.52 -1.66
C LYS A 690 -10.86 53.15 -1.13
N PHE A 691 -12.14 52.85 -1.02
CA PHE A 691 -12.64 51.52 -0.74
C PHE A 691 -12.78 50.77 -2.06
N ARG A 692 -12.04 49.68 -2.22
CA ARG A 692 -12.20 48.75 -3.32
C ARG A 692 -12.98 47.54 -2.82
N ILE A 693 -14.14 47.30 -3.42
CA ILE A 693 -15.08 46.25 -3.04
C ILE A 693 -15.14 45.24 -4.17
N ARG A 694 -14.78 43.99 -3.85
CA ARG A 694 -14.70 42.91 -4.83
C ARG A 694 -15.74 41.82 -4.59
N ASN A 695 -16.19 41.22 -5.69
CA ASN A 695 -17.14 40.11 -5.74
C ASN A 695 -18.53 40.44 -5.16
N ALA A 696 -19.02 41.66 -5.44
CA ALA A 696 -20.31 42.16 -4.95
C ALA A 696 -21.09 42.92 -6.05
N ALA A 697 -20.89 42.56 -7.33
CA ALA A 697 -21.59 43.23 -8.43
C ALA A 697 -23.11 43.20 -8.23
N ALA A 698 -23.75 44.34 -8.51
CA ALA A 698 -25.19 44.56 -8.36
C ALA A 698 -25.73 44.53 -6.92
N ASP A 699 -24.89 44.48 -5.89
CA ASP A 699 -25.31 44.70 -4.49
C ASP A 699 -25.28 46.20 -4.14
N GLN A 700 -26.00 46.59 -3.08
CA GLN A 700 -25.96 47.92 -2.50
C GLN A 700 -25.16 47.91 -1.22
N VAL A 701 -24.24 48.88 -1.08
CA VAL A 701 -23.39 48.98 0.10
C VAL A 701 -23.54 50.30 0.83
N THR A 702 -23.53 50.19 2.15
CA THR A 702 -23.42 51.33 3.06
C THR A 702 -22.09 51.25 3.78
N ILE A 703 -21.26 52.28 3.64
CA ILE A 703 -19.93 52.35 4.24
C ILE A 703 -19.95 53.45 5.31
N SER A 704 -19.70 53.06 6.55
CA SER A 704 -19.66 53.97 7.72
C SER A 704 -18.28 53.93 8.38
N VAL A 705 -17.83 55.07 8.91
CA VAL A 705 -16.58 55.22 9.67
C VAL A 705 -16.87 55.63 11.10
N TYR A 706 -16.13 55.04 12.04
CA TYR A 706 -16.29 55.14 13.48
C TYR A 706 -14.95 55.49 14.14
N ASP A 707 -15.02 56.14 15.29
CA ASP A 707 -13.87 56.33 16.17
C ASP A 707 -13.48 55.01 16.88
N SER A 708 -12.35 55.03 17.59
CA SER A 708 -11.84 53.87 18.32
C SER A 708 -12.72 53.42 19.49
N SER A 709 -13.62 54.28 19.97
CA SER A 709 -14.63 53.95 21.00
C SER A 709 -15.94 53.40 20.43
N GLY A 710 -16.06 53.30 19.10
CA GLY A 710 -17.25 52.82 18.42
C GLY A 710 -18.32 53.89 18.17
N GLY A 711 -18.02 55.17 18.44
CA GLY A 711 -18.85 56.30 18.04
C GLY A 711 -18.81 56.50 16.53
N LYS A 712 -19.97 56.54 15.87
CA LYS A 712 -20.04 56.75 14.42
C LYS A 712 -19.63 58.19 14.08
N LEU A 713 -18.65 58.35 13.21
CA LEU A 713 -18.14 59.64 12.76
C LEU A 713 -18.87 60.12 11.50
N LEU A 714 -18.98 59.26 10.47
CA LEU A 714 -19.66 59.60 9.22
C LEU A 714 -20.07 58.37 8.40
N ASP A 715 -20.91 58.60 7.39
CA ASP A 715 -21.14 57.69 6.28
C ASP A 715 -20.37 58.15 5.05
N VAL A 716 -19.54 57.26 4.49
CA VAL A 716 -18.81 57.47 3.25
C VAL A 716 -19.76 57.36 2.06
N CYS A 717 -20.67 56.39 2.12
CA CYS A 717 -21.78 56.26 1.18
C CYS A 717 -22.92 55.48 1.84
N ASP A 718 -24.14 55.70 1.36
CA ASP A 718 -25.36 55.01 1.79
C ASP A 718 -26.04 54.38 0.58
N ASN A 719 -26.39 53.09 0.68
CA ASN A 719 -26.99 52.27 -0.38
C ASN A 719 -26.39 52.47 -1.79
N HIS A 720 -25.06 52.55 -1.86
CA HIS A 720 -24.36 52.75 -3.12
C HIS A 720 -24.39 51.47 -3.96
N GLN A 721 -24.95 51.56 -5.17
CA GLN A 721 -25.04 50.45 -6.10
C GLN A 721 -23.67 50.12 -6.70
N LEU A 722 -23.20 48.89 -6.51
CA LEU A 722 -21.94 48.43 -7.09
C LEU A 722 -22.15 47.98 -8.54
N MET A 723 -21.53 48.69 -9.47
CA MET A 723 -21.73 48.47 -10.91
C MET A 723 -20.85 47.36 -11.49
N SER A 724 -19.90 46.82 -10.72
CA SER A 724 -19.02 45.72 -11.15
C SER A 724 -18.48 44.93 -9.96
N ASP A 725 -17.89 43.76 -10.23
CA ASP A 725 -17.27 42.90 -9.22
C ASP A 725 -15.91 43.43 -8.71
N ASP A 726 -15.44 44.58 -9.20
CA ASP A 726 -14.29 45.32 -8.66
C ASP A 726 -14.63 46.81 -8.63
N ALA A 727 -15.58 47.15 -7.76
CA ALA A 727 -16.14 48.50 -7.65
C ALA A 727 -15.36 49.34 -6.64
N GLU A 728 -15.33 50.65 -6.87
CA GLU A 728 -14.48 51.56 -6.11
C GLU A 728 -15.27 52.76 -5.61
N VAL A 729 -15.24 52.97 -4.29
CA VAL A 729 -15.88 54.11 -3.62
C VAL A 729 -14.79 55.02 -3.06
N ILE A 730 -14.77 56.27 -3.51
CA ILE A 730 -13.77 57.27 -3.10
C ILE A 730 -14.24 58.00 -1.85
N PHE A 731 -13.35 58.13 -0.87
CA PHE A 731 -13.56 58.84 0.38
C PHE A 731 -12.61 60.03 0.50
N ASN A 732 -13.16 61.24 0.59
CA ASN A 732 -12.37 62.45 0.85
C ASN A 732 -12.20 62.65 2.37
N LEU A 733 -10.96 62.62 2.85
CA LEU A 733 -10.65 62.74 4.28
C LEU A 733 -10.83 64.16 4.80
N ASN A 734 -10.77 65.18 3.93
CA ASN A 734 -11.05 66.57 4.33
C ASN A 734 -12.50 66.77 4.79
N SER A 735 -13.39 65.82 4.48
CA SER A 735 -14.78 65.80 4.97
C SER A 735 -14.87 65.51 6.48
N LEU A 736 -13.83 64.95 7.09
CA LEU A 736 -13.75 64.74 8.55
C LEU A 736 -13.59 66.06 9.32
N ASP A 737 -13.11 67.13 8.68
CA ASP A 737 -12.95 68.46 9.30
C ASP A 737 -14.32 69.07 9.71
N ALA A 738 -15.39 68.70 9.01
CA ALA A 738 -16.75 69.16 9.29
C ALA A 738 -17.37 68.53 10.56
N TYR A 739 -16.82 67.41 11.05
CA TYR A 739 -17.36 66.63 12.17
C TYR A 739 -16.63 66.87 13.50
N GLY A 740 -15.97 68.03 13.65
CA GLY A 740 -15.40 68.48 14.93
C GLY A 740 -14.00 67.95 15.25
N ALA A 741 -13.32 67.33 14.29
CA ALA A 741 -11.94 66.84 14.43
C ALA A 741 -10.87 67.96 14.42
N LYS A 742 -11.20 69.17 14.87
CA LYS A 742 -10.31 70.34 14.91
C LYS A 742 -9.38 70.40 16.13
N ASN A 743 -9.37 69.35 16.95
CA ASN A 743 -8.33 69.18 17.95
C ASN A 743 -7.31 68.20 17.40
N ALA A 744 -6.02 68.46 17.67
CA ALA A 744 -4.83 67.77 17.15
C ALA A 744 -4.73 66.24 17.37
N LYS A 745 -5.85 65.54 17.62
CA LYS A 745 -6.01 64.11 17.86
C LYS A 745 -6.40 63.26 16.64
N ALA A 746 -6.67 63.83 15.46
CA ALA A 746 -6.92 63.02 14.25
C ALA A 746 -5.65 62.71 13.44
N ALA A 747 -4.53 63.37 13.75
CA ALA A 747 -3.22 63.00 13.23
C ALA A 747 -2.71 61.76 14.00
N ASN A 748 -2.37 60.70 13.27
CA ASN A 748 -1.93 59.40 13.80
C ASN A 748 -3.00 58.61 14.57
N THR A 749 -4.25 58.64 14.09
CA THR A 749 -5.36 57.91 14.72
C THR A 749 -5.84 56.76 13.86
N VAL A 750 -6.19 55.65 14.52
CA VAL A 750 -6.80 54.47 13.90
C VAL A 750 -8.32 54.58 14.01
N LEU A 751 -8.98 54.62 12.87
CA LEU A 751 -10.43 54.62 12.73
C LEU A 751 -10.92 53.21 12.35
N ILE A 752 -12.17 52.91 12.68
CA ILE A 752 -12.83 51.66 12.30
C ILE A 752 -13.81 51.96 11.18
N TYR A 753 -13.80 51.20 10.10
CA TYR A 753 -14.83 51.26 9.08
C TYR A 753 -15.71 50.01 9.11
N LYS A 754 -16.94 50.16 8.65
CA LYS A 754 -17.93 49.09 8.53
C LYS A 754 -18.64 49.22 7.20
N VAL A 755 -18.66 48.14 6.43
CA VAL A 755 -19.37 48.02 5.17
C VAL A 755 -20.49 47.02 5.35
N LYS A 756 -21.72 47.49 5.19
CA LYS A 756 -22.91 46.65 5.16
C LYS A 756 -23.38 46.48 3.74
N PHE A 757 -23.65 45.24 3.37
CA PHE A 757 -24.20 44.85 2.09
C PHE A 757 -25.72 44.65 2.24
N ALA A 758 -26.51 44.97 1.22
CA ALA A 758 -27.96 44.75 1.26
C ALA A 758 -28.31 43.25 1.32
N SER A 759 -27.37 42.39 0.89
CA SER A 759 -27.38 40.94 1.14
C SER A 759 -27.38 40.54 2.62
N GLY A 760 -27.13 41.49 3.54
CA GLY A 760 -27.06 41.28 4.98
C GLY A 760 -25.65 40.96 5.48
N ALA A 761 -24.68 40.79 4.59
CA ALA A 761 -23.28 40.63 4.96
C ALA A 761 -22.70 41.93 5.53
N GLU A 762 -21.76 41.78 6.47
CA GLU A 762 -21.08 42.90 7.08
C GLU A 762 -19.57 42.65 7.13
N ARG A 763 -18.79 43.69 6.83
CA ARG A 763 -17.33 43.67 6.90
C ARG A 763 -16.85 44.87 7.71
N THR A 764 -15.98 44.62 8.67
CA THR A 764 -15.35 45.67 9.48
C THR A 764 -13.85 45.63 9.33
N GLY A 765 -13.21 46.79 9.37
CA GLY A 765 -11.77 46.92 9.27
C GLY A 765 -11.26 48.20 9.90
N LYS A 766 -9.95 48.42 9.83
CA LYS A 766 -9.27 49.58 10.42
C LYS A 766 -8.53 50.36 9.35
N LEU A 767 -8.49 51.68 9.50
CA LEU A 767 -7.66 52.57 8.68
C LEU A 767 -6.93 53.57 9.58
N ALA A 768 -5.70 53.95 9.22
CA ALA A 768 -4.92 54.92 9.97
C ALA A 768 -4.81 56.23 9.18
N VAL A 769 -5.10 57.35 9.85
CA VAL A 769 -4.88 58.69 9.30
C VAL A 769 -3.54 59.20 9.83
N ILE A 770 -2.57 59.39 8.95
CA ILE A 770 -1.22 59.87 9.28
C ILE A 770 -1.07 61.24 8.61
N LYS A 771 -0.79 62.27 9.40
CA LYS A 771 -0.68 63.65 8.89
C LYS A 771 0.70 63.92 8.30
#